data_AF-A0A9P8PHR0-F1
#
_entry.id   AF-A0A9P8PHR0-F1
#
_cell.length_a   1.000
_cell.length_b   1.000
_cell.length_c   1.000
_cell.angle_alpha   90.00
_cell.angle_beta   90.00
_cell.angle_gamma   90.00
#
_symmetry.space_group_name_H-M   'P 1'
#
loop_
_entity.id
_entity.type
_entity.pdbx_description
1 polymer ?
#
loop_
_entity_poly.entity_id
_entity_poly.type
_entity_poly.pdbx_seq_one_letter_code
_entity_poly.pdbx_strand_id
1 'polypeptide(L)'
;MIPRSKISVQFVIVGGGIGGLSAAIGVVLAGHKAVVLERAKELSEVGAGIQIPPNSTRILEVLGCKEAIIERALVPKAYHFYNYKGDNLISLELDPYCAQRYGCKSLHIHRGDFHKCLVSRCRELNIPIMVDSEIETVDFETNTAITHDGRKFKGDIIVGADGLNSKIRNSLVGRYDPPRNSGDQAYRSLISIPEMEKYPELDFIHKIPCVNFFWGPQGHVVTYPLKGGNNCNVVVMAPDNLVENASVVPAEQSEVQEILKEWDPRLKLLLSLARGTFKWRLQSIDQLDSWNHLHANVTLLGDACHATLPYLAQGAAQAIEDAAALSYLFGKLDHKSDIHSLLQTYEDVRKPRATRIVESSAQCQNIYHLPDGQEQEVRDLLCAMDPPEEGCPARWADPVFQEYLFGYNVFEECEKAWANKFNHSAQVRSAMTKTGDFHAILVCDVYKDYFAPFGDQGDITSVFFKKNGLKRPTKKYHAVLGDLPTPYELELISSIHITGAAQCPYGNDPWVLDLVAFVKDIIENHPSIKMTGCCYGHQIICRAMGGLVTPSSNGIEAGICEIKLADDVPKKLLDPPVPGKVFLVEAHKNWVKEAPENVLVIGSSDKTHIQGVYRKGRFLTLQGHPEFPKAISETIVEHWIKKDCSKEFYDDCVKRNKLLPNDEYVLGSAMVNFLLDDTL
;
A
#
# COMPACT_ATOMS: atom_id res chain seq x y z
N MET A 1 8.91 5.30 -23.50
CA MET A 1 9.20 3.94 -24.03
C MET A 1 9.48 3.01 -22.87
N ILE A 2 9.11 1.74 -22.96
CA ILE A 2 9.44 0.70 -21.97
C ILE A 2 10.93 0.35 -22.11
N PRO A 3 11.74 0.40 -21.03
CA PRO A 3 13.12 -0.06 -21.05
C PRO A 3 13.19 -1.56 -21.37
N ARG A 4 14.32 -2.01 -21.92
CA ARG A 4 14.53 -3.42 -22.24
C ARG A 4 15.53 -4.03 -21.26
N SER A 5 15.10 -5.08 -20.58
CA SER A 5 15.88 -5.80 -19.56
C SER A 5 17.16 -6.39 -20.13
N LYS A 6 18.22 -6.50 -19.30
CA LYS A 6 19.45 -7.21 -19.67
C LYS A 6 19.30 -8.72 -19.63
N ILE A 7 18.37 -9.22 -18.81
CA ILE A 7 18.07 -10.65 -18.69
C ILE A 7 16.59 -10.95 -18.96
N SER A 8 16.29 -12.16 -19.44
CA SER A 8 14.92 -12.64 -19.60
C SER A 8 14.52 -13.51 -18.41
N VAL A 9 13.31 -13.29 -17.90
CA VAL A 9 12.66 -14.12 -16.86
C VAL A 9 11.28 -14.55 -17.34
N GLN A 10 10.69 -15.55 -16.67
CA GLN A 10 9.37 -16.08 -16.99
C GLN A 10 8.30 -15.55 -16.02
N PHE A 11 7.33 -14.84 -16.54
CA PHE A 11 6.11 -14.44 -15.83
C PHE A 11 4.99 -15.47 -16.04
N VAL A 12 4.32 -15.83 -14.95
CA VAL A 12 3.04 -16.55 -14.97
C VAL A 12 1.97 -15.57 -14.48
N ILE A 13 1.09 -15.16 -15.38
CA ILE A 13 0.05 -14.17 -15.09
C ILE A 13 -1.28 -14.91 -14.93
N VAL A 14 -1.85 -14.84 -13.74
CA VAL A 14 -3.08 -15.55 -13.39
C VAL A 14 -4.25 -14.59 -13.56
N GLY A 15 -5.01 -14.73 -14.65
CA GLY A 15 -6.14 -13.89 -15.02
C GLY A 15 -5.98 -13.25 -16.40
N GLY A 16 -6.92 -13.53 -17.31
CA GLY A 16 -6.97 -13.03 -18.69
C GLY A 16 -7.85 -11.80 -18.89
N GLY A 17 -8.08 -11.02 -17.84
CA GLY A 17 -8.78 -9.73 -17.90
C GLY A 17 -7.91 -8.60 -18.45
N ILE A 18 -8.45 -7.38 -18.49
CA ILE A 18 -7.77 -6.17 -19.01
C ILE A 18 -6.40 -5.96 -18.34
N GLY A 19 -6.31 -6.09 -17.02
CA GLY A 19 -5.07 -5.93 -16.26
C GLY A 19 -4.02 -6.99 -16.61
N GLY A 20 -4.39 -8.27 -16.53
CA GLY A 20 -3.48 -9.39 -16.81
C GLY A 20 -2.96 -9.41 -18.25
N LEU A 21 -3.83 -9.16 -19.24
CA LEU A 21 -3.41 -9.04 -20.64
C LEU A 21 -2.47 -7.85 -20.86
N SER A 22 -2.77 -6.70 -20.25
CA SER A 22 -1.90 -5.51 -20.33
C SER A 22 -0.52 -5.78 -19.70
N ALA A 23 -0.49 -6.48 -18.55
CA ALA A 23 0.76 -6.87 -17.89
C ALA A 23 1.58 -7.81 -18.77
N ALA A 24 0.95 -8.80 -19.40
CA ALA A 24 1.61 -9.74 -20.30
C ALA A 24 2.25 -9.04 -21.49
N ILE A 25 1.51 -8.14 -22.15
CA ILE A 25 2.02 -7.31 -23.25
C ILE A 25 3.21 -6.49 -22.78
N GLY A 26 3.06 -5.78 -21.66
CA GLY A 26 4.08 -4.90 -21.11
C GLY A 26 5.39 -5.62 -20.79
N VAL A 27 5.35 -6.73 -20.05
CA VAL A 27 6.58 -7.46 -19.66
C VAL A 27 7.26 -8.13 -20.86
N VAL A 28 6.51 -8.53 -21.88
CA VAL A 28 7.10 -9.06 -23.13
C VAL A 28 7.77 -7.95 -23.93
N LEU A 29 7.18 -6.76 -24.00
CA LEU A 29 7.83 -5.58 -24.59
C LEU A 29 9.10 -5.18 -23.83
N ALA A 30 9.14 -5.41 -22.51
CA ALA A 30 10.33 -5.23 -21.67
C ALA A 30 11.43 -6.28 -21.89
N GLY A 31 11.18 -7.32 -22.69
CA GLY A 31 12.17 -8.35 -23.05
C GLY A 31 12.06 -9.66 -22.26
N HIS A 32 10.96 -9.88 -21.56
CA HIS A 32 10.71 -11.12 -20.81
C HIS A 32 9.78 -12.08 -21.56
N LYS A 33 9.49 -13.22 -20.92
CA LYS A 33 8.48 -14.19 -21.37
C LYS A 33 7.29 -14.15 -20.44
N ALA A 34 6.09 -14.36 -20.98
CA ALA A 34 4.87 -14.43 -20.20
C ALA A 34 3.99 -15.59 -20.68
N VAL A 35 3.23 -16.16 -19.76
CA VAL A 35 2.06 -17.00 -20.04
C VAL A 35 0.89 -16.47 -19.23
N VAL A 36 -0.29 -16.37 -19.86
CA VAL A 36 -1.53 -15.96 -19.19
C VAL A 36 -2.37 -17.20 -18.94
N LEU A 37 -2.86 -17.38 -17.71
CA LEU A 37 -3.77 -18.45 -17.32
C LEU A 37 -5.15 -17.85 -17.09
N GLU A 38 -6.15 -18.25 -17.87
CA GLU A 38 -7.52 -17.76 -17.78
C GLU A 38 -8.45 -18.91 -17.43
N ARG A 39 -9.31 -18.71 -16.43
CA ARG A 39 -10.26 -19.72 -15.96
C ARG A 39 -11.38 -20.01 -16.96
N ALA A 40 -11.81 -19.03 -17.74
CA ALA A 40 -12.86 -19.19 -18.72
C ALA A 40 -12.41 -20.12 -19.86
N LYS A 41 -13.33 -20.97 -20.33
CA LYS A 41 -13.09 -21.89 -21.46
C LYS A 41 -12.87 -21.16 -22.78
N GLU A 42 -13.47 -19.99 -22.91
CA GLU A 42 -13.35 -19.13 -24.08
C GLU A 42 -13.07 -17.69 -23.65
N LEU A 43 -12.21 -17.01 -24.40
CA LEU A 43 -11.94 -15.59 -24.20
C LEU A 43 -13.15 -14.81 -24.66
N SER A 44 -13.99 -14.44 -23.71
CA SER A 44 -15.12 -13.56 -23.94
C SER A 44 -15.26 -12.62 -22.75
N GLU A 45 -15.74 -11.42 -23.05
CA GLU A 45 -16.17 -10.48 -22.03
C GLU A 45 -17.61 -10.12 -22.34
N VAL A 46 -18.51 -10.41 -21.40
CA VAL A 46 -19.87 -9.89 -21.41
C VAL A 46 -19.77 -8.45 -20.91
N GLY A 47 -20.28 -7.47 -21.66
CA GLY A 47 -19.88 -6.10 -21.35
C GLY A 47 -20.85 -5.00 -21.72
N ALA A 48 -21.07 -4.14 -20.75
CA ALA A 48 -21.47 -2.75 -20.91
C ALA A 48 -20.32 -1.90 -21.49
N GLY A 49 -20.54 -0.60 -21.64
CA GLY A 49 -19.49 0.37 -21.90
C GLY A 49 -18.46 0.44 -20.77
N ILE A 50 -17.25 0.84 -21.12
CA ILE A 50 -16.17 1.18 -20.18
C ILE A 50 -15.48 2.47 -20.63
N GLN A 51 -15.00 3.25 -19.66
CA GLN A 51 -14.26 4.48 -19.91
C GLN A 51 -12.74 4.23 -19.83
N ILE A 52 -11.99 4.89 -20.70
CA ILE A 52 -10.53 4.87 -20.80
C ILE A 52 -10.04 6.32 -20.65
N PRO A 53 -9.71 6.73 -19.41
CA PRO A 53 -9.24 8.08 -19.13
C PRO A 53 -7.79 8.31 -19.64
N PRO A 54 -7.33 9.58 -19.73
CA PRO A 54 -6.00 9.92 -20.27
C PRO A 54 -4.81 9.19 -19.63
N ASN A 55 -4.86 8.93 -18.33
CA ASN A 55 -3.82 8.20 -17.60
C ASN A 55 -3.59 6.77 -18.11
N SER A 56 -4.63 6.09 -18.64
CA SER A 56 -4.50 4.77 -19.25
C SER A 56 -4.37 4.82 -20.78
N THR A 57 -4.97 5.81 -21.46
CA THR A 57 -4.80 5.99 -22.92
C THR A 57 -3.32 6.13 -23.30
N ARG A 58 -2.54 6.92 -22.55
CA ARG A 58 -1.09 7.07 -22.79
C ARG A 58 -0.31 5.74 -22.68
N ILE A 59 -0.75 4.87 -21.78
CA ILE A 59 -0.11 3.57 -21.57
C ILE A 59 -0.44 2.64 -22.74
N LEU A 60 -1.70 2.63 -23.18
CA LEU A 60 -2.15 1.82 -24.31
C LEU A 60 -1.42 2.17 -25.62
N GLU A 61 -0.97 3.41 -25.77
CA GLU A 61 -0.04 3.81 -26.85
C GLU A 61 1.31 3.10 -26.73
N VAL A 62 1.90 3.10 -25.55
CA VAL A 62 3.19 2.44 -25.29
C VAL A 62 3.10 0.92 -25.46
N LEU A 63 1.94 0.32 -25.15
CA LEU A 63 1.68 -1.11 -25.36
C LEU A 63 1.41 -1.47 -26.84
N GLY A 64 1.25 -0.48 -27.72
CA GLY A 64 0.93 -0.67 -29.13
C GLY A 64 -0.52 -1.09 -29.39
N CYS A 65 -1.46 -0.66 -28.53
CA CYS A 65 -2.88 -0.98 -28.63
C CYS A 65 -3.74 0.20 -29.09
N LYS A 66 -3.16 1.41 -29.18
CA LYS A 66 -3.90 2.67 -29.38
C LYS A 66 -4.73 2.67 -30.66
N GLU A 67 -4.16 2.29 -31.79
CA GLU A 67 -4.83 2.35 -33.10
C GLU A 67 -6.05 1.41 -33.13
N ALA A 68 -5.87 0.17 -32.69
CA ALA A 68 -6.95 -0.83 -32.63
C ALA A 68 -8.09 -0.37 -31.69
N ILE A 69 -7.75 0.30 -30.59
CA ILE A 69 -8.74 0.84 -29.64
C ILE A 69 -9.47 2.03 -30.23
N ILE A 70 -8.77 3.03 -30.79
CA ILE A 70 -9.38 4.23 -31.39
C ILE A 70 -10.36 3.87 -32.52
N GLU A 71 -10.06 2.82 -33.28
CA GLU A 71 -10.95 2.34 -34.33
C GLU A 71 -12.34 1.93 -33.79
N ARG A 72 -12.40 1.40 -32.57
CA ARG A 72 -13.62 0.86 -31.92
C ARG A 72 -14.18 1.75 -30.82
N ALA A 73 -13.39 2.71 -30.35
CA ALA A 73 -13.74 3.65 -29.31
C ALA A 73 -14.35 4.94 -29.86
N LEU A 74 -15.01 5.66 -28.97
CA LEU A 74 -15.58 6.98 -29.21
C LEU A 74 -14.83 8.00 -28.34
N VAL A 75 -14.62 9.21 -28.88
CA VAL A 75 -14.03 10.34 -28.14
C VAL A 75 -15.16 11.21 -27.61
N PRO A 76 -15.43 11.25 -26.30
CA PRO A 76 -16.43 12.13 -25.72
C PRO A 76 -16.01 13.60 -25.84
N LYS A 77 -16.96 14.49 -26.10
CA LYS A 77 -16.79 15.93 -26.11
C LYS A 77 -16.76 16.54 -24.72
N ALA A 78 -17.63 16.08 -23.83
CA ALA A 78 -17.73 16.60 -22.48
C ALA A 78 -18.26 15.57 -21.48
N TYR A 79 -18.05 15.87 -20.19
CA TYR A 79 -18.87 15.35 -19.10
C TYR A 79 -19.91 16.39 -18.70
N HIS A 80 -21.17 15.99 -18.64
CA HIS A 80 -22.25 16.81 -18.13
C HIS A 80 -22.76 16.21 -16.82
N PHE A 81 -22.85 17.04 -15.79
CA PHE A 81 -23.39 16.68 -14.49
C PHE A 81 -24.72 17.40 -14.32
N TYR A 82 -25.76 16.64 -14.03
CA TYR A 82 -27.11 17.12 -13.79
C TYR A 82 -27.55 16.71 -12.40
N ASN A 83 -28.44 17.48 -11.77
CA ASN A 83 -29.26 16.92 -10.71
C ASN A 83 -30.27 15.92 -11.31
N TYR A 84 -30.92 15.12 -10.47
CA TYR A 84 -31.86 14.10 -10.93
C TYR A 84 -33.14 14.67 -11.58
N LYS A 85 -33.41 15.97 -11.42
CA LYS A 85 -34.53 16.68 -12.05
C LYS A 85 -34.19 17.17 -13.46
N GLY A 86 -32.91 17.17 -13.84
CA GLY A 86 -32.44 17.51 -15.17
C GLY A 86 -31.72 18.85 -15.30
N ASP A 87 -31.53 19.59 -14.20
CA ASP A 87 -30.81 20.86 -14.21
C ASP A 87 -29.31 20.60 -14.33
N ASN A 88 -28.63 21.29 -15.25
CA ASN A 88 -27.18 21.17 -15.40
C ASN A 88 -26.47 21.86 -14.23
N LEU A 89 -25.64 21.09 -13.52
CA LEU A 89 -24.81 21.57 -12.42
C LEU A 89 -23.48 22.10 -12.94
N ILE A 90 -22.83 21.31 -13.80
CA ILE A 90 -21.54 21.66 -14.41
C ILE A 90 -21.32 20.85 -15.69
N SER A 91 -20.59 21.44 -16.63
CA SER A 91 -20.16 20.79 -17.87
C SER A 91 -18.64 20.95 -18.04
N LEU A 92 -17.94 19.83 -18.19
CA LEU A 92 -16.49 19.78 -18.37
C LEU A 92 -16.15 19.36 -19.79
N GLU A 93 -15.48 20.23 -20.55
CA GLU A 93 -14.95 19.87 -21.87
C GLU A 93 -13.84 18.82 -21.75
N LEU A 94 -13.88 17.80 -22.62
CA LEU A 94 -12.87 16.74 -22.70
C LEU A 94 -12.10 16.75 -24.02
N ASP A 95 -12.75 17.11 -25.14
CA ASP A 95 -12.12 17.18 -26.46
C ASP A 95 -12.38 18.56 -27.07
N PRO A 96 -11.34 19.40 -27.25
CA PRO A 96 -9.92 19.03 -27.33
C PRO A 96 -9.13 19.06 -26.02
N TYR A 97 -9.73 19.47 -24.89
CA TYR A 97 -9.03 19.74 -23.62
C TYR A 97 -8.03 18.65 -23.19
N CYS A 98 -8.46 17.40 -23.04
CA CYS A 98 -7.60 16.31 -22.57
C CYS A 98 -6.40 16.06 -23.49
N ALA A 99 -6.61 16.15 -24.81
CA ALA A 99 -5.53 15.99 -25.77
C ALA A 99 -4.49 17.10 -25.64
N GLN A 100 -4.93 18.34 -25.41
CA GLN A 100 -4.05 19.49 -25.22
C GLN A 100 -3.33 19.46 -23.87
N ARG A 101 -4.04 19.13 -22.78
CA ARG A 101 -3.51 19.19 -21.41
C ARG A 101 -2.69 17.97 -21.00
N TYR A 102 -3.07 16.79 -21.49
CA TYR A 102 -2.50 15.48 -21.09
C TYR A 102 -1.82 14.73 -22.24
N GLY A 103 -1.80 15.29 -23.46
CA GLY A 103 -1.20 14.67 -24.64
C GLY A 103 -1.98 13.47 -25.20
N CYS A 104 -3.14 13.13 -24.62
CA CYS A 104 -3.92 11.97 -25.00
C CYS A 104 -5.42 12.17 -24.74
N LYS A 105 -6.25 11.46 -25.51
CA LYS A 105 -7.71 11.58 -25.45
C LYS A 105 -8.30 10.72 -24.33
N SER A 106 -9.39 11.18 -23.74
CA SER A 106 -10.33 10.28 -23.05
C SER A 106 -11.12 9.51 -24.11
N LEU A 107 -11.45 8.24 -23.86
CA LEU A 107 -12.15 7.37 -24.80
C LEU A 107 -13.19 6.53 -24.08
N HIS A 108 -14.31 6.20 -24.73
CA HIS A 108 -15.23 5.16 -24.25
C HIS A 108 -15.37 4.06 -25.30
N ILE A 109 -15.45 2.82 -24.85
CA ILE A 109 -15.46 1.65 -25.72
C ILE A 109 -16.35 0.56 -25.11
N HIS A 110 -16.86 -0.34 -25.95
CA HIS A 110 -17.49 -1.57 -25.47
C HIS A 110 -16.43 -2.45 -24.79
N ARG A 111 -16.66 -2.91 -23.55
CA ARG A 111 -15.65 -3.64 -22.77
C ARG A 111 -15.13 -4.89 -23.49
N GLY A 112 -16.01 -5.60 -24.20
CA GLY A 112 -15.62 -6.75 -25.02
C GLY A 112 -14.71 -6.41 -26.20
N ASP A 113 -14.87 -5.23 -26.80
CA ASP A 113 -14.00 -4.80 -27.90
C ASP A 113 -12.63 -4.36 -27.39
N PHE A 114 -12.60 -3.71 -26.21
CA PHE A 114 -11.34 -3.39 -25.55
C PHE A 114 -10.54 -4.66 -25.24
N HIS A 115 -11.18 -5.66 -24.65
CA HIS A 115 -10.57 -6.95 -24.36
C HIS A 115 -10.04 -7.64 -25.62
N LYS A 116 -10.84 -7.70 -26.70
CA LYS A 116 -10.41 -8.25 -27.99
C LYS A 116 -9.17 -7.55 -28.57
N CYS A 117 -9.04 -6.23 -28.40
CA CYS A 117 -7.84 -5.51 -28.84
C CYS A 117 -6.60 -6.00 -28.09
N LEU A 118 -6.69 -6.17 -26.77
CA LEU A 118 -5.59 -6.69 -25.95
C LEU A 118 -5.26 -8.15 -26.28
N VAL A 119 -6.28 -9.00 -26.46
CA VAL A 119 -6.08 -10.40 -26.90
C VAL A 119 -5.38 -10.47 -28.26
N SER A 120 -5.80 -9.62 -29.21
CA SER A 120 -5.16 -9.54 -30.53
C SER A 120 -3.70 -9.13 -30.40
N ARG A 121 -3.40 -8.15 -29.54
CA ARG A 121 -2.03 -7.74 -29.26
C ARG A 121 -1.18 -8.84 -28.63
N CYS A 122 -1.73 -9.61 -27.69
CA CYS A 122 -1.06 -10.79 -27.15
C CYS A 122 -0.72 -11.81 -28.24
N ARG A 123 -1.64 -12.06 -29.18
CA ARG A 123 -1.42 -12.98 -30.31
C ARG A 123 -0.33 -12.48 -31.25
N GLU A 124 -0.32 -11.20 -31.60
CA GLU A 124 0.74 -10.58 -32.41
C GLU A 124 2.13 -10.75 -31.77
N LEU A 125 2.20 -10.68 -30.44
CA LEU A 125 3.43 -10.86 -29.67
C LEU A 125 3.72 -12.33 -29.32
N ASN A 126 2.92 -13.28 -29.83
CA ASN A 126 3.04 -14.71 -29.55
C ASN A 126 3.00 -15.07 -28.05
N ILE A 127 2.21 -14.32 -27.27
CA ILE A 127 2.01 -14.57 -25.84
C ILE A 127 0.98 -15.71 -25.68
N PRO A 128 1.35 -16.84 -25.06
CA PRO A 128 0.39 -17.92 -24.81
C PRO A 128 -0.68 -17.50 -23.80
N ILE A 129 -1.94 -17.72 -24.16
CA ILE A 129 -3.10 -17.56 -23.27
C ILE A 129 -3.74 -18.94 -23.11
N MET A 130 -3.56 -19.54 -21.94
CA MET A 130 -4.11 -20.84 -21.59
C MET A 130 -5.49 -20.64 -20.97
N VAL A 131 -6.52 -20.89 -21.76
CA VAL A 131 -7.92 -20.93 -21.29
C VAL A 131 -8.18 -22.18 -20.44
N ASP A 132 -9.35 -22.25 -19.81
CA ASP A 132 -9.76 -23.36 -18.93
C ASP A 132 -8.70 -23.70 -17.87
N SER A 133 -8.01 -22.69 -17.36
CA SER A 133 -6.86 -22.80 -16.45
C SER A 133 -7.15 -22.05 -15.14
N GLU A 134 -8.19 -22.48 -14.44
CA GLU A 134 -8.53 -21.95 -13.12
C GLU A 134 -7.49 -22.36 -12.08
N ILE A 135 -6.90 -21.37 -11.40
CA ILE A 135 -5.91 -21.58 -10.33
C ILE A 135 -6.60 -21.92 -9.02
N GLU A 136 -6.10 -22.96 -8.36
CA GLU A 136 -6.51 -23.36 -7.02
C GLU A 136 -5.58 -22.78 -5.94
N THR A 137 -4.27 -22.87 -6.16
CA THR A 137 -3.27 -22.42 -5.18
C THR A 137 -1.91 -22.09 -5.83
N VAL A 138 -1.00 -21.53 -5.04
CA VAL A 138 0.39 -21.28 -5.40
C VAL A 138 1.31 -22.00 -4.43
N ASP A 139 2.30 -22.69 -4.97
CA ASP A 139 3.48 -23.14 -4.22
C ASP A 139 4.53 -22.02 -4.23
N PHE A 140 4.70 -21.39 -3.06
CA PHE A 140 5.60 -20.26 -2.85
C PHE A 140 7.08 -20.65 -2.80
N GLU A 141 7.41 -21.91 -2.46
CA GLU A 141 8.81 -22.36 -2.44
C GLU A 141 9.36 -22.48 -3.86
N THR A 142 8.51 -22.93 -4.80
CA THR A 142 8.92 -23.18 -6.17
C THR A 142 8.45 -22.12 -7.18
N ASN A 143 7.69 -21.11 -6.73
CA ASN A 143 6.98 -20.14 -7.58
C ASN A 143 6.16 -20.85 -8.67
N THR A 144 5.27 -21.75 -8.25
CA THR A 144 4.44 -22.55 -9.16
C THR A 144 2.96 -22.30 -8.92
N ALA A 145 2.24 -21.86 -9.94
CA ALA A 145 0.78 -21.79 -9.92
C ALA A 145 0.20 -23.17 -10.27
N ILE A 146 -0.76 -23.63 -9.47
CA ILE A 146 -1.39 -24.95 -9.61
C ILE A 146 -2.87 -24.77 -9.95
N THR A 147 -3.30 -25.31 -11.08
CA THR A 147 -4.70 -25.27 -11.50
C THR A 147 -5.55 -26.28 -10.72
N HIS A 148 -6.87 -26.09 -10.73
CA HIS A 148 -7.85 -26.99 -10.09
C HIS A 148 -7.77 -28.45 -10.58
N ASP A 149 -7.27 -28.67 -11.81
CA ASP A 149 -7.06 -29.99 -12.40
C ASP A 149 -5.62 -30.52 -12.21
N GLY A 150 -4.81 -29.82 -11.42
CA GLY A 150 -3.47 -30.25 -11.01
C GLY A 150 -2.34 -29.92 -11.99
N ARG A 151 -2.60 -29.22 -13.11
CA ARG A 151 -1.52 -28.72 -13.98
C ARG A 151 -0.68 -27.68 -13.24
N LYS A 152 0.63 -27.70 -13.49
CA LYS A 152 1.61 -26.87 -12.79
C LYS A 152 2.29 -25.92 -13.76
N PHE A 153 2.27 -24.63 -13.44
CA PHE A 153 2.88 -23.57 -14.22
C PHE A 153 3.94 -22.87 -13.38
N LYS A 154 5.21 -23.23 -13.62
CA LYS A 154 6.35 -22.65 -12.91
C LYS A 154 6.80 -21.36 -13.59
N GLY A 155 7.02 -20.31 -12.79
CA GLY A 155 7.55 -19.03 -13.23
C GLY A 155 8.76 -18.59 -12.40
N ASP A 156 9.49 -17.61 -12.90
CA ASP A 156 10.38 -16.81 -12.04
C ASP A 156 9.55 -15.85 -11.18
N ILE A 157 8.38 -15.42 -11.69
CA ILE A 157 7.44 -14.48 -11.07
C ILE A 157 5.99 -14.94 -11.34
N ILE A 158 5.13 -14.87 -10.33
CA ILE A 158 3.68 -15.05 -10.46
C ILE A 158 2.98 -13.71 -10.22
N VAL A 159 2.07 -13.32 -11.12
CA VAL A 159 1.23 -12.12 -10.97
C VAL A 159 -0.23 -12.54 -10.85
N GLY A 160 -0.83 -12.32 -9.68
CA GLY A 160 -2.26 -12.50 -9.45
C GLY A 160 -3.06 -11.33 -10.03
N ALA A 161 -3.74 -11.57 -11.14
CA ALA A 161 -4.62 -10.63 -11.85
C ALA A 161 -6.02 -11.24 -12.05
N ASP A 162 -6.43 -12.13 -11.15
CA ASP A 162 -7.66 -12.96 -11.19
C ASP A 162 -8.88 -12.27 -10.59
N GLY A 163 -8.75 -10.96 -10.34
CA GLY A 163 -9.85 -10.05 -10.08
C GLY A 163 -10.43 -10.14 -8.67
N LEU A 164 -11.66 -9.62 -8.52
CA LEU A 164 -12.31 -9.43 -7.23
C LEU A 164 -12.34 -10.67 -6.31
N ASN A 165 -12.50 -11.86 -6.90
CA ASN A 165 -12.58 -13.13 -6.16
C ASN A 165 -11.24 -13.90 -6.17
N SER A 166 -10.13 -13.16 -6.12
CA SER A 166 -8.78 -13.69 -6.34
C SER A 166 -8.44 -14.85 -5.40
N LYS A 167 -8.01 -15.97 -5.99
CA LYS A 167 -7.43 -17.12 -5.29
C LYS A 167 -5.99 -16.85 -4.90
N ILE A 168 -5.25 -16.10 -5.72
CA ILE A 168 -3.88 -15.71 -5.41
C ILE A 168 -3.84 -14.81 -4.16
N ARG A 169 -4.78 -13.87 -4.06
CA ARG A 169 -4.98 -13.05 -2.86
C ARG A 169 -5.18 -13.92 -1.61
N ASN A 170 -6.08 -14.90 -1.69
CA ASN A 170 -6.32 -15.82 -0.57
C ASN A 170 -5.06 -16.60 -0.18
N SER A 171 -4.27 -17.06 -1.16
CA SER A 171 -3.00 -17.74 -0.91
C SER A 171 -1.99 -16.82 -0.21
N LEU A 172 -1.90 -15.54 -0.62
CA LEU A 172 -0.99 -14.56 0.00
C LEU A 172 -1.38 -14.24 1.45
N VAL A 173 -2.68 -14.08 1.72
CA VAL A 173 -3.17 -13.75 3.07
C VAL A 173 -3.25 -15.01 3.97
N GLY A 174 -3.16 -16.20 3.39
CA GLY A 174 -3.23 -17.49 4.10
C GLY A 174 -4.62 -17.86 4.62
N ARG A 175 -5.67 -17.14 4.17
CA ARG A 175 -7.07 -17.40 4.54
C ARG A 175 -8.01 -16.96 3.41
N TYR A 176 -9.26 -17.40 3.48
CA TYR A 176 -10.31 -16.87 2.63
C TYR A 176 -10.59 -15.40 2.97
N ASP A 177 -10.49 -14.51 2.00
CA ASP A 177 -10.71 -13.06 2.12
C ASP A 177 -11.76 -12.61 1.09
N PRO A 178 -13.06 -12.76 1.39
CA PRO A 178 -14.13 -12.47 0.44
C PRO A 178 -14.33 -10.97 0.20
N PRO A 179 -14.83 -10.60 -1.00
CA PRO A 179 -15.35 -9.27 -1.24
C PRO A 179 -16.47 -8.88 -0.27
N ARG A 180 -16.53 -7.61 0.08
CA ARG A 180 -17.55 -7.02 0.95
C ARG A 180 -18.57 -6.25 0.13
N ASN A 181 -19.84 -6.42 0.46
CA ASN A 181 -20.91 -5.67 -0.21
C ASN A 181 -20.81 -4.20 0.17
N SER A 182 -20.90 -3.33 -0.83
CA SER A 182 -20.82 -1.87 -0.64
C SER A 182 -22.12 -1.25 -0.14
N GLY A 183 -23.23 -2.01 -0.18
CA GLY A 183 -24.57 -1.50 0.07
C GLY A 183 -25.29 -1.01 -1.20
N ASP A 184 -24.58 -0.92 -2.33
CA ASP A 184 -25.14 -0.51 -3.63
C ASP A 184 -25.08 -1.62 -4.69
N GLN A 185 -25.88 -1.42 -5.73
CA GLN A 185 -25.91 -2.22 -6.94
C GLN A 185 -25.97 -1.31 -8.18
N ALA A 186 -25.52 -1.85 -9.31
CA ALA A 186 -25.59 -1.19 -10.61
C ALA A 186 -26.53 -1.96 -11.53
N TYR A 187 -27.62 -1.33 -11.98
CA TYR A 187 -28.39 -1.79 -13.13
C TYR A 187 -27.65 -1.32 -14.39
N ARG A 188 -27.45 -2.20 -15.37
CA ARG A 188 -26.84 -1.83 -16.66
C ARG A 188 -27.69 -2.30 -17.83
N SER A 189 -27.79 -1.42 -18.81
CA SER A 189 -28.55 -1.62 -20.04
C SER A 189 -27.75 -1.08 -21.23
N LEU A 190 -27.92 -1.73 -22.37
CA LEU A 190 -27.50 -1.21 -23.66
C LEU A 190 -28.76 -0.84 -24.45
N ILE A 191 -28.86 0.41 -24.87
CA ILE A 191 -30.05 0.96 -25.53
C ILE A 191 -29.69 1.37 -26.94
N SER A 192 -30.48 0.92 -27.92
CA SER A 192 -30.24 1.20 -29.34
C SER A 192 -30.36 2.69 -29.64
N ILE A 193 -29.30 3.32 -30.15
CA ILE A 193 -29.28 4.71 -30.62
C ILE A 193 -30.34 4.94 -31.72
N PRO A 194 -30.49 4.07 -32.73
CA PRO A 194 -31.59 4.19 -33.70
C PRO A 194 -33.00 4.19 -33.11
N GLU A 195 -33.21 3.56 -31.95
CA GLU A 195 -34.49 3.65 -31.24
C GLU A 195 -34.62 4.99 -30.49
N MET A 196 -33.52 5.48 -29.93
CA MET A 196 -33.48 6.80 -29.27
C MET A 196 -33.72 7.95 -30.26
N GLU A 197 -33.24 7.85 -31.50
CA GLU A 197 -33.41 8.85 -32.56
C GLU A 197 -34.88 9.16 -32.90
N LYS A 198 -35.82 8.29 -32.50
CA LYS A 198 -37.26 8.51 -32.66
C LYS A 198 -37.82 9.55 -31.68
N TYR A 199 -37.04 9.93 -30.67
CA TYR A 199 -37.46 10.81 -29.57
C TYR A 199 -36.50 12.01 -29.44
N PRO A 200 -36.89 13.20 -29.94
CA PRO A 200 -36.05 14.40 -29.88
C PRO A 200 -35.60 14.78 -28.45
N GLU A 201 -36.35 14.40 -27.42
CA GLU A 201 -36.04 14.61 -26.02
C GLU A 201 -34.74 13.93 -25.57
N LEU A 202 -34.29 12.90 -26.30
CA LEU A 202 -33.06 12.14 -26.01
C LEU A 202 -31.84 12.63 -26.81
N ASP A 203 -32.00 13.63 -27.67
CA ASP A 203 -30.96 14.12 -28.58
C ASP A 203 -29.66 14.50 -27.88
N PHE A 204 -29.75 15.07 -26.68
CA PHE A 204 -28.59 15.50 -25.89
C PHE A 204 -27.68 14.34 -25.45
N ILE A 205 -28.18 13.09 -25.50
CA ILE A 205 -27.41 11.89 -25.12
C ILE A 205 -26.61 11.34 -26.29
N HIS A 206 -27.15 11.40 -27.51
CA HIS A 206 -26.61 10.65 -28.66
C HIS A 206 -26.09 11.51 -29.82
N LYS A 207 -26.63 12.71 -30.06
CA LYS A 207 -26.21 13.56 -31.19
C LYS A 207 -24.80 14.10 -31.03
N ILE A 208 -24.44 14.49 -29.81
CA ILE A 208 -23.08 14.88 -29.43
C ILE A 208 -22.61 13.87 -28.41
N PRO A 209 -21.48 13.19 -28.66
CA PRO A 209 -21.03 12.17 -27.73
C PRO A 209 -20.53 12.80 -26.44
N CYS A 210 -21.32 12.72 -25.38
CA CYS A 210 -20.95 13.15 -24.04
C CYS A 210 -21.19 12.02 -23.04
N VAL A 211 -20.65 12.16 -21.82
CA VAL A 211 -21.13 11.38 -20.67
C VAL A 211 -22.04 12.26 -19.86
N ASN A 212 -23.21 11.73 -19.54
CA ASN A 212 -24.18 12.42 -18.71
C ASN A 212 -24.26 11.70 -17.36
N PHE A 213 -24.04 12.44 -16.29
CA PHE A 213 -24.19 11.99 -14.91
C PHE A 213 -25.41 12.70 -14.32
N PHE A 214 -26.38 11.95 -13.80
CA PHE A 214 -27.54 12.49 -13.09
C PHE A 214 -27.45 12.06 -11.64
N TRP A 215 -27.39 13.01 -10.72
CA TRP A 215 -27.22 12.77 -9.28
C TRP A 215 -28.47 13.07 -8.50
N GLY A 216 -28.88 12.18 -7.59
CA GLY A 216 -30.06 12.39 -6.79
C GLY A 216 -30.19 11.44 -5.61
N PRO A 217 -31.34 11.51 -4.91
CA PRO A 217 -31.56 10.71 -3.72
C PRO A 217 -31.36 9.21 -3.99
N GLN A 218 -30.53 8.58 -3.15
CA GLN A 218 -30.28 7.13 -3.14
C GLN A 218 -29.64 6.55 -4.42
N GLY A 219 -29.16 7.37 -5.36
CA GLY A 219 -28.59 6.81 -6.57
C GLY A 219 -28.02 7.83 -7.55
N HIS A 220 -27.57 7.32 -8.70
CA HIS A 220 -27.22 8.15 -9.85
C HIS A 220 -27.37 7.38 -11.16
N VAL A 221 -27.51 8.10 -12.26
CA VAL A 221 -27.54 7.53 -13.62
C VAL A 221 -26.36 8.03 -14.43
N VAL A 222 -25.71 7.13 -15.17
CA VAL A 222 -24.63 7.44 -16.10
C VAL A 222 -25.01 6.97 -17.49
N THR A 223 -24.95 7.86 -18.49
CA THR A 223 -25.24 7.52 -19.89
C THR A 223 -24.13 7.99 -20.82
N TYR A 224 -23.78 7.17 -21.82
CA TYR A 224 -22.84 7.56 -22.88
C TYR A 224 -22.93 6.65 -24.11
N PRO A 225 -22.77 7.19 -25.33
CA PRO A 225 -22.80 6.41 -26.56
C PRO A 225 -21.54 5.56 -26.76
N LEU A 226 -21.70 4.44 -27.45
CA LEU A 226 -20.64 3.52 -27.86
C LEU A 226 -20.62 3.37 -29.39
N LYS A 227 -19.41 3.46 -29.98
CA LYS A 227 -19.22 3.34 -31.42
C LYS A 227 -19.52 1.93 -31.96
N GLY A 228 -19.05 0.89 -31.25
CA GLY A 228 -19.06 -0.52 -31.68
C GLY A 228 -20.42 -1.24 -31.69
N GLY A 229 -21.55 -0.52 -31.76
CA GLY A 229 -22.86 -1.19 -31.79
C GLY A 229 -24.08 -0.31 -31.92
N ASN A 230 -23.92 0.99 -32.24
CA ASN A 230 -25.04 1.95 -32.23
C ASN A 230 -25.85 1.87 -30.93
N ASN A 231 -25.17 1.75 -29.78
CA ASN A 231 -25.80 1.61 -28.48
C ASN A 231 -25.36 2.73 -27.53
N CYS A 232 -26.28 3.23 -26.73
CA CYS A 232 -26.02 4.00 -25.54
C CYS A 232 -25.88 3.06 -24.35
N ASN A 233 -24.75 3.18 -23.66
CA ASN A 233 -24.57 2.54 -22.37
C ASN A 233 -25.35 3.32 -21.31
N VAL A 234 -26.11 2.63 -20.47
CA VAL A 234 -26.85 3.22 -19.35
C VAL A 234 -26.55 2.43 -18.08
N VAL A 235 -26.16 3.12 -17.02
CA VAL A 235 -25.93 2.55 -15.70
C VAL A 235 -26.78 3.31 -14.68
N VAL A 236 -27.61 2.61 -13.92
CA VAL A 236 -28.36 3.17 -12.79
C VAL A 236 -27.80 2.57 -11.51
N MET A 237 -27.25 3.40 -10.63
CA MET A 237 -26.84 2.98 -9.31
C MET A 237 -27.99 3.19 -8.33
N ALA A 238 -28.21 2.20 -7.47
CA ALA A 238 -29.23 2.23 -6.44
C ALA A 238 -28.80 1.38 -5.24
N PRO A 239 -29.49 1.45 -4.10
CA PRO A 239 -29.20 0.60 -2.95
C PRO A 239 -29.41 -0.88 -3.33
N ASP A 240 -28.56 -1.74 -2.79
CA ASP A 240 -28.55 -3.17 -3.05
C ASP A 240 -29.81 -3.85 -2.49
N ASN A 241 -30.52 -4.57 -3.37
CA ASN A 241 -31.67 -5.41 -3.02
C ASN A 241 -31.52 -6.88 -3.44
N LEU A 242 -30.31 -7.31 -3.84
CA LEU A 242 -30.08 -8.70 -4.25
C LEU A 242 -30.13 -9.64 -3.04
N VAL A 243 -30.52 -10.89 -3.28
CA VAL A 243 -30.34 -11.96 -2.28
C VAL A 243 -28.87 -12.21 -1.99
N GLU A 244 -28.51 -12.60 -0.77
CA GLU A 244 -27.13 -12.60 -0.23
C GLU A 244 -26.08 -13.30 -1.12
N ASN A 245 -26.47 -14.37 -1.85
CA ASN A 245 -25.55 -15.15 -2.70
C ASN A 245 -25.60 -14.80 -4.20
N ALA A 246 -26.38 -13.79 -4.60
CA ALA A 246 -26.44 -13.35 -5.98
C ALA A 246 -25.44 -12.21 -6.25
N SER A 247 -24.71 -12.30 -7.36
CA SER A 247 -23.79 -11.25 -7.82
C SER A 247 -24.30 -10.53 -9.06
N VAL A 248 -24.92 -11.27 -9.98
CA VAL A 248 -25.51 -10.75 -11.22
C VAL A 248 -26.84 -11.46 -11.48
N VAL A 249 -27.92 -10.69 -11.65
CA VAL A 249 -29.24 -11.24 -12.00
C VAL A 249 -29.92 -10.35 -13.04
N PRO A 250 -30.82 -10.91 -13.88
CA PRO A 250 -31.74 -10.09 -14.66
C PRO A 250 -32.56 -9.18 -13.73
N ALA A 251 -32.82 -7.96 -14.16
CA ALA A 251 -33.67 -7.00 -13.46
C ALA A 251 -35.00 -6.86 -14.18
N GLU A 252 -36.09 -6.78 -13.42
CA GLU A 252 -37.39 -6.43 -13.97
C GLU A 252 -37.41 -4.95 -14.36
N GLN A 253 -38.04 -4.60 -15.49
CA GLN A 253 -38.11 -3.20 -15.92
C GLN A 253 -38.84 -2.32 -14.90
N SER A 254 -39.84 -2.87 -14.19
CA SER A 254 -40.60 -2.15 -13.17
C SER A 254 -39.74 -1.68 -11.99
N GLU A 255 -38.69 -2.43 -11.62
CA GLU A 255 -37.77 -2.01 -10.56
C GLU A 255 -37.08 -0.70 -10.92
N VAL A 256 -36.55 -0.61 -12.15
CA VAL A 256 -35.83 0.57 -12.63
C VAL A 256 -36.78 1.76 -12.82
N GLN A 257 -38.01 1.50 -13.27
CA GLN A 257 -39.04 2.53 -13.39
C GLN A 257 -39.44 3.13 -12.04
N GLU A 258 -39.52 2.32 -10.98
CA GLU A 258 -39.82 2.81 -9.63
C GLU A 258 -38.68 3.66 -9.07
N ILE A 259 -37.43 3.23 -9.25
CA ILE A 259 -36.23 4.01 -8.86
C ILE A 259 -36.26 5.41 -9.49
N LEU A 260 -36.67 5.49 -10.76
CA LEU A 260 -36.65 6.72 -11.55
C LEU A 260 -37.99 7.48 -11.57
N LYS A 261 -38.96 7.09 -10.73
CA LYS A 261 -40.31 7.63 -10.75
C LYS A 261 -40.34 9.16 -10.65
N GLU A 262 -39.58 9.72 -9.72
CA GLU A 262 -39.46 11.17 -9.48
C GLU A 262 -38.27 11.81 -10.22
N TRP A 263 -37.55 11.05 -11.03
CA TRP A 263 -36.41 11.52 -11.80
C TRP A 263 -36.85 12.12 -13.14
N ASP A 264 -35.91 12.82 -13.78
CA ASP A 264 -36.07 13.46 -15.08
C ASP A 264 -36.83 12.54 -16.07
N PRO A 265 -37.96 13.01 -16.65
CA PRO A 265 -38.75 12.24 -17.61
C PRO A 265 -37.96 11.64 -18.78
N ARG A 266 -36.86 12.27 -19.18
CA ARG A 266 -35.96 11.80 -20.25
C ARG A 266 -35.27 10.49 -19.86
N LEU A 267 -34.93 10.30 -18.59
CA LEU A 267 -34.33 9.05 -18.09
C LEU A 267 -35.33 7.89 -18.09
N LYS A 268 -36.58 8.17 -17.69
CA LYS A 268 -37.69 7.20 -17.76
C LYS A 268 -37.95 6.77 -19.20
N LEU A 269 -38.05 7.74 -20.12
CA LEU A 269 -38.20 7.48 -21.55
C LEU A 269 -37.03 6.64 -22.07
N LEU A 270 -35.79 7.03 -21.77
CA LEU A 270 -34.59 6.31 -22.19
C LEU A 270 -34.66 4.83 -21.78
N LEU A 271 -34.89 4.55 -20.49
CA LEU A 271 -34.88 3.17 -19.98
C LEU A 271 -36.09 2.33 -20.41
N SER A 272 -37.21 2.95 -20.81
CA SER A 272 -38.32 2.24 -21.45
C SER A 272 -37.92 1.56 -22.77
N LEU A 273 -36.85 2.04 -23.42
CA LEU A 273 -36.31 1.49 -24.67
C LEU A 273 -35.33 0.32 -24.44
N ALA A 274 -34.97 0.00 -23.19
CA ALA A 274 -34.02 -1.07 -22.88
C ALA A 274 -34.63 -2.46 -23.15
N ARG A 275 -33.96 -3.30 -23.96
CA ARG A 275 -34.42 -4.68 -24.28
C ARG A 275 -33.94 -5.74 -23.30
N GLY A 276 -33.40 -5.32 -22.17
CA GLY A 276 -32.86 -6.17 -21.12
C GLY A 276 -31.98 -5.36 -20.19
N THR A 277 -32.15 -5.61 -18.90
CA THR A 277 -31.35 -4.98 -17.85
C THR A 277 -30.91 -6.08 -16.91
N PHE A 278 -29.65 -6.02 -16.49
CA PHE A 278 -29.15 -6.84 -15.40
C PHE A 278 -28.78 -5.92 -14.24
N LYS A 279 -28.79 -6.45 -13.03
CA LYS A 279 -28.30 -5.77 -11.84
C LYS A 279 -27.11 -6.52 -11.27
N TRP A 280 -26.05 -5.77 -10.99
CA TRP A 280 -24.78 -6.24 -10.48
C TRP A 280 -24.60 -5.70 -9.07
N ARG A 281 -24.41 -6.58 -8.11
CA ARG A 281 -24.01 -6.20 -6.75
C ARG A 281 -22.63 -5.56 -6.78
N LEU A 282 -22.49 -4.39 -6.15
CA LEU A 282 -21.20 -3.73 -6.03
C LEU A 282 -20.51 -4.17 -4.76
N GLN A 283 -19.27 -4.62 -4.92
CA GLN A 283 -18.44 -5.11 -3.83
C GLN A 283 -17.07 -4.41 -3.87
N SER A 284 -16.44 -4.33 -2.71
CA SER A 284 -15.08 -3.84 -2.52
C SER A 284 -14.26 -4.87 -1.75
N ILE A 285 -12.96 -4.66 -1.66
CA ILE A 285 -12.06 -5.47 -0.83
C ILE A 285 -11.31 -4.55 0.12
N ASP A 286 -10.89 -5.12 1.26
CA ASP A 286 -10.00 -4.40 2.17
C ASP A 286 -8.63 -4.22 1.54
N GLN A 287 -7.96 -3.13 1.92
CA GLN A 287 -6.57 -2.92 1.55
C GLN A 287 -5.70 -3.95 2.27
N LEU A 288 -4.74 -4.53 1.55
CA LEU A 288 -3.75 -5.42 2.13
C LEU A 288 -2.55 -4.64 2.64
N ASP A 289 -1.92 -5.16 3.69
CA ASP A 289 -0.64 -4.66 4.21
C ASP A 289 0.52 -4.85 3.23
N SER A 290 0.46 -5.87 2.37
CA SER A 290 1.33 -6.00 1.20
C SER A 290 0.61 -6.61 0.00
N TRP A 291 1.04 -6.24 -1.20
CA TRP A 291 0.64 -6.90 -2.45
C TRP A 291 1.58 -8.04 -2.83
N ASN A 292 2.76 -8.10 -2.21
CA ASN A 292 3.82 -9.05 -2.47
C ASN A 292 3.83 -10.17 -1.43
N HIS A 293 4.29 -11.36 -1.83
CA HIS A 293 4.69 -12.39 -0.87
C HIS A 293 6.04 -12.02 -0.25
N LEU A 294 6.21 -12.27 1.06
CA LEU A 294 7.40 -11.87 1.81
C LEU A 294 8.71 -12.49 1.29
N HIS A 295 8.68 -13.75 0.86
CA HIS A 295 9.89 -14.48 0.42
C HIS A 295 9.82 -15.02 -1.02
N ALA A 296 8.66 -14.92 -1.65
CA ALA A 296 8.42 -15.54 -2.95
C ALA A 296 8.19 -14.45 -3.98
N ASN A 297 8.41 -14.76 -5.26
CA ASN A 297 8.26 -13.79 -6.33
C ASN A 297 6.81 -13.77 -6.80
N VAL A 298 5.90 -13.45 -5.89
CA VAL A 298 4.46 -13.42 -6.15
C VAL A 298 3.91 -12.05 -5.79
N THR A 299 3.15 -11.43 -6.68
CA THR A 299 2.51 -10.13 -6.48
C THR A 299 1.07 -10.11 -6.98
N LEU A 300 0.26 -9.16 -6.53
CA LEU A 300 -1.06 -8.87 -7.04
C LEU A 300 -1.09 -7.66 -7.99
N LEU A 301 -2.11 -7.62 -8.85
CA LEU A 301 -2.41 -6.53 -9.78
C LEU A 301 -3.93 -6.36 -9.96
N GLY A 302 -4.38 -5.13 -10.19
CA GLY A 302 -5.77 -4.83 -10.51
C GLY A 302 -6.74 -5.14 -9.36
N ASP A 303 -7.93 -5.61 -9.73
CA ASP A 303 -9.00 -5.90 -8.77
C ASP A 303 -8.63 -7.00 -7.74
N ALA A 304 -7.54 -7.74 -7.92
CA ALA A 304 -7.05 -8.68 -6.90
C ALA A 304 -6.47 -7.95 -5.66
N CYS A 305 -5.95 -6.73 -5.83
CA CYS A 305 -5.38 -5.94 -4.73
C CYS A 305 -6.10 -4.61 -4.45
N HIS A 306 -6.78 -4.00 -5.43
CA HIS A 306 -7.43 -2.70 -5.27
C HIS A 306 -8.76 -2.61 -6.04
N ALA A 307 -9.63 -3.62 -5.92
CA ALA A 307 -10.98 -3.56 -6.48
C ALA A 307 -11.71 -2.28 -6.04
N THR A 308 -12.15 -1.50 -7.02
CA THR A 308 -12.75 -0.18 -6.79
C THR A 308 -14.21 -0.15 -7.19
N LEU A 309 -15.01 0.64 -6.47
CA LEU A 309 -16.37 0.96 -6.87
C LEU A 309 -16.33 1.81 -8.16
N PRO A 310 -17.32 1.69 -9.05
CA PRO A 310 -17.26 2.27 -10.39
C PRO A 310 -17.46 3.80 -10.45
N TYR A 311 -17.56 4.48 -9.30
CA TYR A 311 -17.91 5.91 -9.22
C TYR A 311 -16.92 6.85 -9.90
N LEU A 312 -15.63 6.50 -9.97
CA LEU A 312 -14.61 7.29 -10.69
C LEU A 312 -14.24 6.71 -12.05
N ALA A 313 -14.83 5.58 -12.46
CA ALA A 313 -14.48 4.87 -13.70
C ALA A 313 -12.97 4.55 -13.86
N GLN A 314 -12.26 4.30 -12.75
CA GLN A 314 -10.80 4.13 -12.74
C GLN A 314 -10.28 2.69 -12.59
N GLY A 315 -11.12 1.69 -12.29
CA GLY A 315 -10.64 0.33 -11.97
C GLY A 315 -9.75 -0.28 -13.07
N ALA A 316 -10.24 -0.31 -14.32
CA ALA A 316 -9.44 -0.79 -15.44
C ALA A 316 -8.22 0.09 -15.72
N ALA A 317 -8.32 1.40 -15.52
CA ALA A 317 -7.19 2.32 -15.70
C ALA A 317 -6.08 2.06 -14.67
N GLN A 318 -6.42 1.78 -13.41
CA GLN A 318 -5.46 1.40 -12.38
C GLN A 318 -4.79 0.06 -12.66
N ALA A 319 -5.53 -0.94 -13.14
CA ALA A 319 -4.94 -2.21 -13.56
C ALA A 319 -3.97 -2.05 -14.74
N ILE A 320 -4.21 -1.08 -15.63
CA ILE A 320 -3.30 -0.73 -16.73
C ILE A 320 -2.07 0.05 -16.23
N GLU A 321 -2.25 0.95 -15.25
CA GLU A 321 -1.13 1.61 -14.55
C GLU A 321 -0.23 0.59 -13.85
N ASP A 322 -0.80 -0.44 -13.21
CA ASP A 322 -0.02 -1.52 -12.60
C ASP A 322 0.80 -2.29 -13.64
N ALA A 323 0.17 -2.66 -14.75
CA ALA A 323 0.83 -3.36 -15.86
C ALA A 323 2.00 -2.53 -16.42
N ALA A 324 1.80 -1.21 -16.57
CA ALA A 324 2.85 -0.29 -16.99
C ALA A 324 3.99 -0.22 -15.97
N ALA A 325 3.70 -0.10 -14.68
CA ALA A 325 4.70 -0.06 -13.63
C ALA A 325 5.55 -1.33 -13.61
N LEU A 326 4.91 -2.51 -13.62
CA LEU A 326 5.61 -3.79 -13.73
C LEU A 326 6.49 -3.84 -14.98
N SER A 327 5.95 -3.49 -16.16
CA SER A 327 6.72 -3.52 -17.41
C SER A 327 7.93 -2.59 -17.38
N TYR A 328 7.80 -1.41 -16.80
CA TYR A 328 8.87 -0.43 -16.75
C TYR A 328 9.99 -0.86 -15.81
N LEU A 329 9.62 -1.24 -14.59
CA LEU A 329 10.55 -1.66 -13.54
C LEU A 329 11.29 -2.93 -13.94
N PHE A 330 10.58 -3.94 -14.46
CA PHE A 330 11.23 -5.16 -14.93
C PHE A 330 12.01 -4.96 -16.24
N GLY A 331 11.68 -3.95 -17.04
CA GLY A 331 12.54 -3.48 -18.12
C GLY A 331 13.92 -2.97 -17.66
N LYS A 332 14.09 -2.66 -16.37
CA LYS A 332 15.37 -2.28 -15.76
C LYS A 332 16.09 -3.47 -15.07
N LEU A 333 15.56 -4.68 -15.19
CA LEU A 333 16.11 -5.86 -14.53
C LEU A 333 17.52 -6.20 -15.06
N ASP A 334 18.47 -6.26 -14.13
CA ASP A 334 19.86 -6.61 -14.42
C ASP A 334 20.19 -8.03 -13.94
N HIS A 335 19.79 -8.38 -12.70
CA HIS A 335 20.02 -9.69 -12.11
C HIS A 335 18.75 -10.29 -11.49
N LYS A 336 18.61 -11.63 -11.47
CA LYS A 336 17.44 -12.29 -10.87
C LYS A 336 17.26 -12.00 -9.38
N SER A 337 18.34 -11.68 -8.67
CA SER A 337 18.30 -11.25 -7.26
C SER A 337 17.48 -9.97 -7.06
N ASP A 338 17.33 -9.15 -8.11
CA ASP A 338 16.67 -7.85 -8.01
C ASP A 338 15.14 -7.97 -8.10
N ILE A 339 14.61 -9.15 -8.45
CA ILE A 339 13.17 -9.38 -8.68
C ILE A 339 12.35 -8.92 -7.47
N HIS A 340 12.69 -9.36 -6.27
CA HIS A 340 11.94 -9.00 -5.06
C HIS A 340 11.98 -7.49 -4.79
N SER A 341 13.14 -6.85 -4.99
CA SER A 341 13.27 -5.39 -4.83
C SER A 341 12.45 -4.60 -5.86
N LEU A 342 12.31 -5.12 -7.09
CA LEU A 342 11.49 -4.52 -8.13
C LEU A 342 9.99 -4.69 -7.84
N LEU A 343 9.58 -5.86 -7.32
CA LEU A 343 8.22 -6.09 -6.83
C LEU A 343 7.86 -5.15 -5.68
N GLN A 344 8.79 -4.94 -4.73
CA GLN A 344 8.60 -3.97 -3.67
C GLN A 344 8.47 -2.55 -4.24
N THR A 345 9.33 -2.16 -5.20
CA THR A 345 9.25 -0.84 -5.85
C THR A 345 7.94 -0.64 -6.61
N TYR A 346 7.44 -1.70 -7.23
CA TYR A 346 6.12 -1.69 -7.86
C TYR A 346 5.03 -1.38 -6.84
N GLU A 347 5.02 -2.08 -5.69
CA GLU A 347 4.06 -1.82 -4.62
C GLU A 347 4.21 -0.39 -4.06
N ASP A 348 5.43 0.04 -3.76
CA ASP A 348 5.73 1.37 -3.20
C ASP A 348 5.17 2.51 -4.08
N VAL A 349 5.23 2.35 -5.40
CA VAL A 349 4.72 3.34 -6.38
C VAL A 349 3.21 3.24 -6.53
N ARG A 350 2.68 2.02 -6.62
CA ARG A 350 1.30 1.78 -7.06
C ARG A 350 0.29 1.78 -5.92
N LYS A 351 0.66 1.27 -4.76
CA LYS A 351 -0.28 1.10 -3.65
C LYS A 351 -0.82 2.42 -3.10
N PRO A 352 0.00 3.43 -2.74
CA PRO A 352 -0.53 4.72 -2.29
C PRO A 352 -1.46 5.37 -3.32
N ARG A 353 -1.10 5.25 -4.60
CA ARG A 353 -1.85 5.79 -5.74
C ARG A 353 -3.21 5.11 -5.91
N ALA A 354 -3.23 3.78 -5.95
CA ALA A 354 -4.45 2.98 -6.08
C ALA A 354 -5.36 3.13 -4.85
N THR A 355 -4.79 3.07 -3.63
CA THR A 355 -5.50 3.29 -2.36
C THR A 355 -6.28 4.60 -2.37
N ARG A 356 -5.62 5.73 -2.68
CA ARG A 356 -6.29 7.03 -2.71
C ARG A 356 -7.40 7.09 -3.76
N ILE A 357 -7.27 6.42 -4.90
CA ILE A 357 -8.35 6.32 -5.89
C ILE A 357 -9.51 5.48 -5.37
N VAL A 358 -9.24 4.33 -4.76
CA VAL A 358 -10.29 3.45 -4.21
C VAL A 358 -11.10 4.18 -3.15
N GLU A 359 -10.42 4.84 -2.22
CA GLU A 359 -11.05 5.64 -1.17
C GLU A 359 -11.84 6.82 -1.74
N SER A 360 -11.26 7.55 -2.69
CA SER A 360 -11.94 8.68 -3.33
C SER A 360 -13.17 8.21 -4.12
N SER A 361 -13.10 7.04 -4.75
CA SER A 361 -14.24 6.43 -5.45
C SER A 361 -15.34 6.08 -4.46
N ALA A 362 -15.02 5.45 -3.33
CA ALA A 362 -16.00 5.15 -2.28
C ALA A 362 -16.68 6.42 -1.73
N GLN A 363 -15.91 7.49 -1.49
CA GLN A 363 -16.45 8.77 -1.03
C GLN A 363 -17.45 9.39 -2.02
N CYS A 364 -17.33 9.13 -3.32
CA CYS A 364 -18.24 9.67 -4.32
C CYS A 364 -19.68 9.20 -4.11
N GLN A 365 -19.90 8.02 -3.52
CA GLN A 365 -21.25 7.55 -3.15
C GLN A 365 -21.97 8.58 -2.27
N ASN A 366 -21.29 9.03 -1.21
CA ASN A 366 -21.82 10.00 -0.24
C ASN A 366 -22.01 11.40 -0.83
N ILE A 367 -21.40 11.69 -1.98
CA ILE A 367 -21.52 12.97 -2.67
C ILE A 367 -22.64 12.91 -3.69
N TYR A 368 -22.74 11.82 -4.45
CA TYR A 368 -23.65 11.72 -5.60
C TYR A 368 -25.08 11.42 -5.16
N HIS A 369 -25.27 10.68 -4.05
CA HIS A 369 -26.56 10.12 -3.66
C HIS A 369 -27.27 10.91 -2.55
N LEU A 370 -26.84 12.15 -2.29
CA LEU A 370 -27.42 12.99 -1.25
C LEU A 370 -28.95 13.11 -1.41
N PRO A 371 -29.73 12.98 -0.33
CA PRO A 371 -31.15 13.29 -0.36
C PRO A 371 -31.38 14.79 -0.60
N ASP A 372 -32.58 15.14 -1.06
CA ASP A 372 -33.01 16.54 -1.14
C ASP A 372 -32.85 17.23 0.23
N GLY A 373 -32.16 18.36 0.27
CA GLY A 373 -31.90 19.11 1.50
C GLY A 373 -30.67 20.01 1.40
N GLN A 374 -30.34 20.65 2.53
CA GLN A 374 -29.28 21.66 2.59
C GLN A 374 -27.91 21.16 2.09
N GLU A 375 -27.53 19.93 2.40
CA GLU A 375 -26.26 19.36 1.94
C GLU A 375 -26.22 19.19 0.41
N GLN A 376 -27.34 18.75 -0.19
CA GLN A 376 -27.46 18.64 -1.65
C GLN A 376 -27.46 20.01 -2.32
N GLU A 377 -28.13 21.01 -1.75
CA GLU A 377 -28.11 22.39 -2.25
C GLU A 377 -26.69 22.96 -2.24
N VAL A 378 -25.94 22.76 -1.15
CA VAL A 378 -24.52 23.16 -1.07
C VAL A 378 -23.67 22.43 -2.10
N ARG A 379 -23.85 21.12 -2.26
CA ARG A 379 -23.15 20.31 -3.28
C ARG A 379 -23.39 20.86 -4.68
N ASP A 380 -24.64 21.16 -5.03
CA ASP A 380 -25.02 21.71 -6.33
C ASP A 380 -24.43 23.11 -6.55
N LEU A 381 -24.45 23.98 -5.53
CA LEU A 381 -23.83 25.31 -5.59
C LEU A 381 -22.32 25.25 -5.82
N LEU A 382 -21.61 24.35 -5.13
CA LEU A 382 -20.17 24.16 -5.30
C LEU A 382 -19.83 23.60 -6.69
N CYS A 383 -20.68 22.75 -7.27
CA CYS A 383 -20.52 22.30 -8.65
C CYS A 383 -20.70 23.44 -9.65
N ALA A 384 -21.64 24.36 -9.40
CA ALA A 384 -21.97 25.45 -10.31
C ALA A 384 -20.96 26.61 -10.32
N MET A 385 -19.90 26.56 -9.50
CA MET A 385 -18.84 27.56 -9.51
C MET A 385 -18.05 27.54 -10.83
N ASP A 386 -17.82 28.72 -11.41
CA ASP A 386 -17.05 28.89 -12.65
C ASP A 386 -15.99 30.00 -12.46
N PRO A 387 -14.68 29.68 -12.51
CA PRO A 387 -14.12 28.35 -12.72
C PRO A 387 -14.33 27.42 -11.50
N PRO A 388 -14.29 26.09 -11.69
CA PRO A 388 -14.30 25.14 -10.57
C PRO A 388 -13.10 25.32 -9.65
N GLU A 389 -13.33 25.23 -8.34
CA GLU A 389 -12.29 25.36 -7.31
C GLU A 389 -11.90 24.01 -6.69
N GLU A 390 -10.78 23.99 -5.96
CA GLU A 390 -10.36 22.83 -5.17
C GLU A 390 -11.46 22.43 -4.18
N GLY A 391 -11.78 21.13 -4.13
CA GLY A 391 -12.91 20.61 -3.35
C GLY A 391 -14.22 20.53 -4.12
N CYS A 392 -14.24 20.82 -5.43
CA CYS A 392 -15.42 20.63 -6.28
C CYS A 392 -15.98 19.20 -6.12
N PRO A 393 -17.29 19.02 -5.83
CA PRO A 393 -17.88 17.70 -5.64
C PRO A 393 -17.81 16.81 -6.89
N ALA A 394 -17.89 17.42 -8.08
CA ALA A 394 -17.54 16.75 -9.33
C ALA A 394 -16.02 16.58 -9.40
N ARG A 395 -15.51 15.46 -8.89
CA ARG A 395 -14.07 15.16 -8.81
C ARG A 395 -13.30 15.32 -10.12
N TRP A 396 -13.96 15.16 -11.27
CA TRP A 396 -13.35 15.39 -12.58
C TRP A 396 -13.19 16.88 -12.93
N ALA A 397 -13.95 17.77 -12.31
CA ALA A 397 -13.86 19.21 -12.48
C ALA A 397 -12.97 19.88 -11.41
N ASP A 398 -12.75 19.23 -10.26
CA ASP A 398 -11.78 19.68 -9.25
C ASP A 398 -10.38 19.78 -9.89
N PRO A 399 -9.75 20.97 -9.96
CA PRO A 399 -8.50 21.16 -10.67
C PRO A 399 -7.32 20.40 -10.06
N VAL A 400 -7.31 20.17 -8.74
CA VAL A 400 -6.24 19.45 -8.04
C VAL A 400 -6.44 17.95 -8.23
N PHE A 401 -7.67 17.46 -8.06
CA PHE A 401 -7.97 16.04 -8.19
C PHE A 401 -7.92 15.57 -9.65
N GLN A 402 -8.39 16.38 -10.60
CA GLN A 402 -8.30 16.07 -12.04
C GLN A 402 -6.84 15.90 -12.45
N GLU A 403 -5.94 16.77 -12.01
CA GLU A 403 -4.51 16.62 -12.29
C GLU A 403 -3.92 15.36 -11.65
N TYR A 404 -4.27 15.09 -10.40
CA TYR A 404 -3.89 13.83 -9.73
C TYR A 404 -4.43 12.59 -10.48
N LEU A 405 -5.61 12.68 -11.08
CA LEU A 405 -6.27 11.57 -11.76
C LEU A 405 -5.71 11.33 -13.16
N PHE A 406 -5.78 12.34 -14.02
CA PHE A 406 -5.45 12.27 -15.45
C PHE A 406 -4.00 12.64 -15.76
N GLY A 407 -3.39 13.51 -14.94
CA GLY A 407 -2.00 13.95 -15.13
C GLY A 407 -0.97 12.86 -14.79
N TYR A 408 -1.31 11.92 -13.92
CA TYR A 408 -0.39 10.89 -13.39
C TYR A 408 0.33 10.08 -14.49
N ASN A 409 1.67 10.17 -14.53
CA ASN A 409 2.50 9.39 -15.45
C ASN A 409 3.27 8.31 -14.67
N VAL A 410 2.74 7.09 -14.68
CA VAL A 410 3.32 5.95 -13.95
C VAL A 410 4.77 5.64 -14.37
N PHE A 411 5.15 5.88 -15.62
CA PHE A 411 6.52 5.63 -16.07
C PHE A 411 7.51 6.61 -15.43
N GLU A 412 7.12 7.88 -15.28
CA GLU A 412 7.94 8.88 -14.60
C GLU A 412 8.03 8.59 -13.11
N GLU A 413 6.93 8.17 -12.47
CA GLU A 413 6.96 7.81 -11.05
C GLU A 413 7.79 6.55 -10.79
N CYS A 414 7.72 5.56 -11.67
CA CYS A 414 8.62 4.40 -11.61
C CYS A 414 10.08 4.80 -11.85
N GLU A 415 10.38 5.71 -12.77
CA GLU A 415 11.76 6.20 -12.96
C GLU A 415 12.23 7.02 -11.76
N LYS A 416 11.38 7.85 -11.12
CA LYS A 416 11.73 8.56 -9.89
C LYS A 416 12.00 7.58 -8.75
N ALA A 417 11.14 6.58 -8.56
CA ALA A 417 11.32 5.58 -7.52
C ALA A 417 12.57 4.71 -7.78
N TRP A 418 12.77 4.30 -9.04
CA TRP A 418 13.96 3.58 -9.47
C TRP A 418 15.19 4.44 -9.28
N ALA A 419 15.22 5.68 -9.75
CA ALA A 419 16.34 6.60 -9.60
C ALA A 419 16.58 7.00 -8.15
N ASN A 420 15.57 7.05 -7.28
CA ASN A 420 15.77 7.26 -5.86
C ASN A 420 16.39 6.01 -5.23
N LYS A 421 15.95 4.80 -5.58
CA LYS A 421 16.61 3.56 -5.13
C LYS A 421 17.99 3.36 -5.77
N PHE A 422 18.20 3.81 -7.00
CA PHE A 422 19.45 3.68 -7.76
C PHE A 422 20.42 4.79 -7.39
N ASN A 423 19.98 6.01 -7.07
CA ASN A 423 20.81 7.09 -6.52
C ASN A 423 21.01 6.90 -5.03
N HIS A 424 20.09 6.29 -4.29
CA HIS A 424 20.38 5.85 -2.93
C HIS A 424 21.38 4.70 -3.02
N SER A 425 21.18 3.67 -3.83
CA SER A 425 22.18 2.60 -4.01
C SER A 425 23.43 3.02 -4.80
N ALA A 426 23.46 4.14 -5.53
CA ALA A 426 24.62 4.67 -6.26
C ALA A 426 25.33 5.80 -5.53
N GLN A 427 24.66 6.60 -4.71
CA GLN A 427 25.29 7.44 -3.69
C GLN A 427 25.80 6.56 -2.56
N VAL A 428 25.06 5.52 -2.20
CA VAL A 428 25.54 4.47 -1.32
C VAL A 428 26.65 3.73 -2.07
N ARG A 429 26.56 3.25 -3.33
CA ARG A 429 27.73 2.63 -4.06
C ARG A 429 28.93 3.57 -4.26
N SER A 430 28.69 4.85 -4.51
CA SER A 430 29.71 5.90 -4.67
C SER A 430 30.31 6.32 -3.33
N ALA A 431 29.58 6.21 -2.22
CA ALA A 431 30.09 6.36 -0.86
C ALA A 431 30.67 5.04 -0.31
N MET A 432 30.20 3.88 -0.79
CA MET A 432 30.55 2.50 -0.41
C MET A 432 31.92 2.08 -0.97
N THR A 433 32.50 2.86 -1.89
CA THR A 433 33.92 2.69 -2.26
C THR A 433 34.86 3.19 -1.17
N LYS A 434 34.34 3.75 -0.07
CA LYS A 434 35.11 4.10 1.11
C LYS A 434 34.46 3.53 2.37
N THR A 435 34.90 2.33 2.73
CA THR A 435 34.92 1.72 4.09
C THR A 435 33.58 1.51 4.82
N GLY A 436 33.36 0.32 5.39
CA GLY A 436 32.12 -0.11 6.06
C GLY A 436 31.73 0.69 7.31
N ASP A 437 31.02 1.80 7.13
CA ASP A 437 30.71 2.80 8.17
C ASP A 437 29.20 3.07 8.36
N PHE A 438 28.33 2.13 7.99
CA PHE A 438 26.87 2.31 8.07
C PHE A 438 26.30 1.90 9.46
N HIS A 439 25.29 2.61 9.98
CA HIS A 439 24.62 2.33 11.26
C HIS A 439 23.16 1.91 11.04
N ALA A 440 22.80 0.68 11.41
CA ALA A 440 21.44 0.16 11.27
C ALA A 440 20.60 0.39 12.54
N ILE A 441 19.35 0.81 12.40
CA ILE A 441 18.36 0.83 13.48
C ILE A 441 17.27 -0.19 13.17
N LEU A 442 17.13 -1.21 14.02
CA LEU A 442 16.05 -2.20 13.93
C LEU A 442 14.87 -1.76 14.79
N VAL A 443 13.80 -1.34 14.13
CA VAL A 443 12.56 -0.83 14.75
C VAL A 443 11.66 -2.01 15.12
N CYS A 444 11.51 -2.24 16.42
CA CYS A 444 10.84 -3.44 16.98
C CYS A 444 9.41 -3.19 17.47
N ASP A 445 8.83 -2.02 17.23
CA ASP A 445 7.45 -1.72 17.58
C ASP A 445 6.69 -1.10 16.41
N VAL A 446 5.36 -1.27 16.42
CA VAL A 446 4.48 -0.61 15.47
C VAL A 446 4.25 0.84 15.86
N TYR A 447 3.93 1.68 14.88
CA TYR A 447 3.61 3.09 15.12
C TYR A 447 2.45 3.23 16.12
N LYS A 448 2.54 4.21 17.02
CA LYS A 448 1.52 4.50 18.03
C LYS A 448 1.12 5.96 17.96
N ASP A 449 -0.19 6.21 17.85
CA ASP A 449 -0.74 7.55 17.66
C ASP A 449 -0.35 8.54 18.77
N TYR A 450 -0.22 8.07 20.02
CA TYR A 450 0.17 8.94 21.14
C TYR A 450 1.65 9.35 21.12
N PHE A 451 2.47 8.78 20.22
CA PHE A 451 3.83 9.25 19.93
C PHE A 451 3.92 10.12 18.68
N ALA A 452 2.80 10.45 18.03
CA ALA A 452 2.79 11.26 16.80
C ALA A 452 3.66 12.54 16.84
N PRO A 453 3.75 13.30 17.95
CA PRO A 453 4.61 14.48 18.02
C PRO A 453 6.12 14.18 17.91
N PHE A 454 6.53 12.93 18.17
CA PHE A 454 7.92 12.49 18.23
C PHE A 454 8.32 11.60 17.04
N GLY A 455 7.35 11.09 16.28
CA GLY A 455 7.57 10.13 15.20
C GLY A 455 7.52 8.67 15.68
N ASP A 456 7.96 7.74 14.83
CA ASP A 456 8.08 6.34 15.23
C ASP A 456 9.31 6.11 16.14
N GLN A 457 9.44 4.91 16.70
CA GLN A 457 10.57 4.58 17.57
C GLN A 457 11.92 4.71 16.83
N GLY A 458 11.95 4.44 15.53
CA GLY A 458 13.13 4.63 14.70
C GLY A 458 13.50 6.11 14.53
N ASP A 459 12.53 7.01 14.42
CA ASP A 459 12.74 8.47 14.37
C ASP A 459 13.33 8.98 15.70
N ILE A 460 12.74 8.57 16.82
CA ILE A 460 13.22 8.92 18.17
C ILE A 460 14.69 8.49 18.32
N THR A 461 15.00 7.23 17.99
CA THR A 461 16.35 6.69 18.05
C THR A 461 17.31 7.38 17.07
N SER A 462 16.86 7.70 15.85
CA SER A 462 17.68 8.41 14.86
C SER A 462 18.08 9.81 15.35
N VAL A 463 17.12 10.55 15.93
CA VAL A 463 17.36 11.86 16.53
C VAL A 463 18.31 11.73 17.72
N PHE A 464 18.12 10.72 18.57
CA PHE A 464 18.96 10.44 19.73
C PHE A 464 20.44 10.25 19.34
N PHE A 465 20.75 9.35 18.40
CA PHE A 465 22.13 9.10 18.00
C PHE A 465 22.77 10.33 17.34
N LYS A 466 22.01 11.04 16.49
CA LYS A 466 22.48 12.26 15.85
C LYS A 466 22.77 13.37 16.87
N LYS A 467 21.90 13.55 17.87
CA LYS A 467 22.07 14.54 18.97
C LYS A 467 23.31 14.26 19.80
N ASN A 468 23.64 12.98 20.02
CA ASN A 468 24.83 12.55 20.78
C ASN A 468 26.10 12.42 19.91
N GLY A 469 26.06 12.84 18.65
CA GLY A 469 27.25 13.01 17.82
C GLY A 469 27.61 11.83 16.89
N LEU A 470 26.72 10.85 16.70
CA LEU A 470 26.94 9.81 15.69
C LEU A 470 26.78 10.42 14.29
N LYS A 471 27.88 10.49 13.54
CA LYS A 471 27.92 11.06 12.17
C LYS A 471 27.88 10.00 11.07
N ARG A 472 27.61 8.74 11.40
CA ARG A 472 27.48 7.64 10.43
C ARG A 472 26.16 7.74 9.67
N PRO A 473 26.12 7.38 8.38
CA PRO A 473 24.86 7.19 7.67
C PRO A 473 23.99 6.16 8.40
N THR A 474 22.70 6.47 8.55
CA THR A 474 21.75 5.65 9.32
C THR A 474 20.57 5.22 8.45
N LYS A 475 20.18 3.95 8.53
CA LYS A 475 19.03 3.34 7.84
C LYS A 475 18.23 2.58 8.88
N LYS A 476 16.92 2.73 8.78
CA LYS A 476 15.93 2.06 9.61
C LYS A 476 15.47 0.80 8.90
N TYR A 477 15.31 -0.26 9.67
CA TYR A 477 14.74 -1.54 9.24
C TYR A 477 13.58 -1.85 10.17
N HIS A 478 12.38 -2.05 9.64
CA HIS A 478 11.20 -2.33 10.46
C HIS A 478 11.14 -3.82 10.83
N ALA A 479 11.96 -4.23 11.79
CA ALA A 479 12.08 -5.63 12.23
C ALA A 479 10.75 -6.24 12.68
N VAL A 480 9.85 -5.45 13.28
CA VAL A 480 8.49 -5.92 13.64
C VAL A 480 7.64 -6.33 12.42
N LEU A 481 8.00 -5.85 11.24
CA LEU A 481 7.39 -6.17 9.95
C LEU A 481 8.21 -7.18 9.13
N GLY A 482 9.26 -7.77 9.72
CA GLY A 482 10.14 -8.73 9.05
C GLY A 482 11.22 -8.09 8.16
N ASP A 483 11.35 -6.76 8.16
CA ASP A 483 12.42 -6.06 7.45
C ASP A 483 13.72 -6.09 8.28
N LEU A 484 14.70 -6.85 7.80
CA LEU A 484 16.02 -7.03 8.41
C LEU A 484 17.11 -6.82 7.35
N PRO A 485 18.33 -6.40 7.74
CA PRO A 485 19.46 -6.27 6.83
C PRO A 485 19.74 -7.56 6.07
N THR A 486 19.91 -7.44 4.76
CA THR A 486 20.33 -8.56 3.90
C THR A 486 21.80 -8.93 4.16
N PRO A 487 22.25 -10.16 3.81
CA PRO A 487 23.64 -10.56 3.96
C PRO A 487 24.65 -9.60 3.30
N TYR A 488 24.28 -8.99 2.17
CA TYR A 488 25.11 -7.99 1.50
C TYR A 488 25.21 -6.68 2.29
N GLU A 489 24.10 -6.24 2.91
CA GLU A 489 24.10 -5.05 3.76
C GLU A 489 24.91 -5.26 5.04
N LEU A 490 24.96 -6.50 5.57
CA LEU A 490 25.77 -6.83 6.75
C LEU A 490 27.27 -6.62 6.52
N GLU A 491 27.77 -6.73 5.29
CA GLU A 491 29.18 -6.42 4.96
C GLU A 491 29.51 -4.92 5.11
N LEU A 492 28.48 -4.07 5.17
CA LEU A 492 28.60 -2.62 5.13
C LEU A 492 28.22 -1.97 6.46
N ILE A 493 27.48 -2.71 7.30
CA ILE A 493 27.06 -2.31 8.63
C ILE A 493 28.28 -2.36 9.57
N SER A 494 28.58 -1.22 10.19
CA SER A 494 29.55 -1.12 11.29
C SER A 494 28.92 -1.38 12.65
N SER A 495 27.62 -1.06 12.76
CA SER A 495 26.91 -1.11 14.04
C SER A 495 25.41 -1.21 13.86
N ILE A 496 24.76 -1.89 14.81
CA ILE A 496 23.32 -2.11 14.87
C ILE A 496 22.79 -1.59 16.21
N HIS A 497 21.66 -0.89 16.18
CA HIS A 497 20.87 -0.58 17.35
C HIS A 497 19.50 -1.26 17.27
N ILE A 498 19.06 -1.92 18.33
CA ILE A 498 17.72 -2.53 18.43
C ILE A 498 16.86 -1.70 19.39
N THR A 499 15.73 -1.19 18.91
CA THR A 499 14.90 -0.26 19.69
C THR A 499 14.13 -0.96 20.81
N GLY A 500 13.61 -0.17 21.75
CA GLY A 500 12.56 -0.61 22.66
C GLY A 500 11.25 -0.96 21.93
N ALA A 501 10.38 -1.70 22.62
CA ALA A 501 9.05 -2.09 22.12
C ALA A 501 8.13 -2.51 23.27
N ALA A 502 6.81 -2.42 23.07
CA ALA A 502 5.81 -2.98 23.98
C ALA A 502 5.55 -4.49 23.77
N GLN A 503 6.25 -5.08 22.80
CA GLN A 503 6.10 -6.47 22.37
C GLN A 503 6.70 -7.47 23.38
N CYS A 504 6.35 -8.75 23.25
CA CYS A 504 6.85 -9.81 24.11
C CYS A 504 8.26 -10.29 23.65
N PRO A 505 9.34 -10.06 24.43
CA PRO A 505 10.72 -10.36 24.01
C PRO A 505 11.09 -11.85 24.12
N TYR A 506 10.35 -12.61 24.94
CA TYR A 506 10.52 -14.04 25.18
C TYR A 506 9.41 -14.89 24.52
N GLY A 507 8.52 -14.24 23.76
CA GLY A 507 7.48 -14.92 23.01
C GLY A 507 8.03 -15.77 21.87
N ASN A 508 7.11 -16.53 21.25
CA ASN A 508 7.38 -17.37 20.08
C ASN A 508 6.72 -16.79 18.81
N ASP A 509 6.42 -15.49 18.80
CA ASP A 509 5.94 -14.83 17.59
C ASP A 509 7.02 -14.95 16.49
N PRO A 510 6.67 -15.32 15.24
CA PRO A 510 7.65 -15.63 14.20
C PRO A 510 8.72 -14.55 14.00
N TRP A 511 8.31 -13.29 13.88
CA TRP A 511 9.24 -12.17 13.70
C TRP A 511 10.21 -11.98 14.88
N VAL A 512 9.80 -12.34 16.11
CA VAL A 512 10.67 -12.30 17.29
C VAL A 512 11.70 -13.42 17.22
N LEU A 513 11.29 -14.61 16.79
CA LEU A 513 12.21 -15.73 16.56
C LEU A 513 13.21 -15.41 15.44
N ASP A 514 12.75 -14.78 14.36
CA ASP A 514 13.59 -14.34 13.25
C ASP A 514 14.58 -13.27 13.68
N LEU A 515 14.12 -12.28 14.46
CA LEU A 515 15.00 -11.26 15.03
C LEU A 515 16.04 -11.88 15.98
N VAL A 516 15.66 -12.82 16.85
CA VAL A 516 16.61 -13.53 17.72
C VAL A 516 17.60 -14.35 16.90
N ALA A 517 17.15 -15.04 15.84
CA ALA A 517 18.02 -15.80 14.95
C ALA A 517 18.98 -14.90 14.19
N PHE A 518 18.51 -13.76 13.69
CA PHE A 518 19.34 -12.73 13.06
C PHE A 518 20.40 -12.21 14.03
N VAL A 519 20.04 -11.85 15.26
CA VAL A 519 21.01 -11.38 16.25
C VAL A 519 22.05 -12.47 16.58
N LYS A 520 21.64 -13.75 16.67
CA LYS A 520 22.58 -14.87 16.82
C LYS A 520 23.55 -14.97 15.66
N ASP A 521 23.07 -14.84 14.42
CA ASP A 521 23.91 -14.83 13.23
C ASP A 521 24.94 -13.67 13.27
N ILE A 522 24.54 -12.47 13.70
CA ILE A 522 25.49 -11.36 13.90
C ILE A 522 26.54 -11.68 14.97
N ILE A 523 26.13 -12.30 16.06
CA ILE A 523 27.03 -12.68 17.15
C ILE A 523 28.09 -13.68 16.66
N GLU A 524 27.66 -14.68 15.88
CA GLU A 524 28.47 -15.83 15.45
C GLU A 524 29.32 -15.51 14.21
N ASN A 525 28.73 -14.84 13.21
CA ASN A 525 29.30 -14.70 11.87
C ASN A 525 29.77 -13.28 11.53
N HIS A 526 29.39 -12.27 12.31
CA HIS A 526 29.75 -10.86 12.06
C HIS A 526 30.44 -10.20 13.27
N PRO A 527 31.66 -10.66 13.65
CA PRO A 527 32.37 -10.21 14.85
C PRO A 527 32.84 -8.74 14.84
N SER A 528 32.76 -8.05 13.70
CA SER A 528 33.08 -6.62 13.56
C SER A 528 31.90 -5.70 13.88
N ILE A 529 30.66 -6.19 13.84
CA ILE A 529 29.46 -5.35 14.01
C ILE A 529 29.22 -5.10 15.49
N LYS A 530 29.34 -3.86 15.94
CA LYS A 530 28.99 -3.48 17.33
C LYS A 530 27.48 -3.38 17.49
N MET A 531 26.93 -3.91 18.59
CA MET A 531 25.49 -3.88 18.84
C MET A 531 25.13 -3.10 20.10
N THR A 532 24.07 -2.30 19.99
CA THR A 532 23.44 -1.61 21.11
C THR A 532 21.94 -1.89 21.14
N GLY A 533 21.29 -1.68 22.27
CA GLY A 533 19.85 -1.86 22.37
C GLY A 533 19.28 -1.34 23.69
N CYS A 534 18.03 -0.90 23.62
CA CYS A 534 17.30 -0.31 24.73
C CYS A 534 16.04 -1.12 25.05
N CYS A 535 15.73 -1.37 26.32
CA CYS A 535 14.56 -2.12 26.80
C CYS A 535 14.38 -3.46 26.07
N TYR A 536 13.43 -3.56 25.13
CA TYR A 536 13.21 -4.74 24.30
C TYR A 536 14.48 -5.17 23.55
N GLY A 537 15.23 -4.22 22.97
CA GLY A 537 16.49 -4.52 22.28
C GLY A 537 17.56 -5.10 23.21
N HIS A 538 17.66 -4.61 24.44
CA HIS A 538 18.54 -5.20 25.47
C HIS A 538 18.14 -6.65 25.76
N GLN A 539 16.84 -6.91 25.91
CA GLN A 539 16.31 -8.24 26.19
C GLN A 539 16.55 -9.21 25.02
N ILE A 540 16.33 -8.78 23.77
CA ILE A 540 16.58 -9.61 22.58
C ILE A 540 18.06 -9.96 22.43
N ILE A 541 18.96 -8.98 22.61
CA ILE A 541 20.41 -9.24 22.52
C ILE A 541 20.84 -10.21 23.62
N CYS A 542 20.38 -10.01 24.86
CA CYS A 542 20.67 -10.95 25.94
C CYS A 542 20.11 -12.35 25.66
N ARG A 543 18.86 -12.47 25.17
CA ARG A 543 18.24 -13.74 24.78
C ARG A 543 19.05 -14.46 23.70
N ALA A 544 19.51 -13.73 22.69
CA ALA A 544 20.32 -14.28 21.60
C ALA A 544 21.67 -14.79 22.10
N MET A 545 22.28 -14.10 23.07
CA MET A 545 23.53 -14.50 23.72
C MET A 545 23.38 -15.62 24.77
N GLY A 546 22.16 -16.13 25.00
CA GLY A 546 21.90 -17.22 25.95
C GLY A 546 21.48 -16.78 27.36
N GLY A 547 21.26 -15.48 27.59
CA GLY A 547 20.65 -14.98 28.83
C GLY A 547 19.16 -15.32 28.94
N LEU A 548 18.64 -15.32 30.17
CA LEU A 548 17.23 -15.64 30.44
C LEU A 548 16.39 -14.37 30.53
N VAL A 549 15.41 -14.22 29.64
CA VAL A 549 14.44 -13.11 29.65
C VAL A 549 13.08 -13.61 30.12
N THR A 550 12.48 -12.94 31.09
CA THR A 550 11.17 -13.32 31.65
C THR A 550 10.32 -12.07 31.90
N PRO A 551 9.00 -12.22 32.15
CA PRO A 551 8.28 -11.17 32.82
C PRO A 551 8.88 -10.92 34.21
N SER A 552 8.84 -9.67 34.68
CA SER A 552 9.36 -9.29 35.99
C SER A 552 8.43 -9.76 37.10
N SER A 553 8.98 -10.52 38.06
CA SER A 553 8.27 -10.84 39.31
C SER A 553 8.24 -9.66 40.29
N ASN A 554 9.10 -8.66 40.08
CA ASN A 554 9.24 -7.47 40.93
C ASN A 554 8.31 -6.32 40.48
N GLY A 555 7.43 -6.60 39.50
CA GLY A 555 6.48 -5.65 38.95
C GLY A 555 7.08 -4.73 37.88
N ILE A 556 6.30 -3.71 37.53
CA ILE A 556 6.65 -2.72 36.48
C ILE A 556 7.63 -1.68 37.03
N GLU A 557 8.60 -1.31 36.21
CA GLU A 557 9.48 -0.17 36.44
C GLU A 557 9.21 0.88 35.36
N ALA A 558 8.80 2.07 35.80
CA ALA A 558 8.29 3.12 34.91
C ALA A 558 8.60 4.52 35.46
N GLY A 559 8.73 5.50 34.56
CA GLY A 559 9.13 6.87 34.88
C GLY A 559 10.63 6.98 35.12
N ILE A 560 11.09 8.12 35.64
CA ILE A 560 12.51 8.32 35.92
C ILE A 560 12.92 7.53 37.17
N CYS A 561 13.83 6.58 37.03
CA CYS A 561 14.32 5.71 38.10
C CYS A 561 15.82 5.92 38.37
N GLU A 562 16.25 5.67 39.61
CA GLU A 562 17.67 5.64 39.97
C GLU A 562 18.27 4.28 39.58
N ILE A 563 19.37 4.32 38.84
CA ILE A 563 20.17 3.15 38.46
C ILE A 563 21.54 3.29 39.14
N LYS A 564 21.89 2.30 39.94
CA LYS A 564 23.23 2.15 40.54
C LYS A 564 24.15 1.52 39.51
N LEU A 565 25.23 2.20 39.16
CA LEU A 565 26.24 1.69 38.23
C LEU A 565 27.19 0.74 38.96
N ALA A 566 27.69 -0.27 38.26
CA ALA A 566 28.71 -1.16 38.80
C ALA A 566 30.07 -0.44 38.91
N ASP A 567 30.89 -0.82 39.90
CA ASP A 567 32.19 -0.17 40.16
C ASP A 567 33.22 -0.41 39.04
N ASP A 568 33.05 -1.48 38.27
CA ASP A 568 33.95 -1.93 37.21
C ASP A 568 33.51 -1.49 35.80
N VAL A 569 32.50 -0.62 35.70
CA VAL A 569 32.16 0.03 34.42
C VAL A 569 33.39 0.79 33.88
N PRO A 570 33.79 0.57 32.62
CA PRO A 570 34.96 1.26 32.07
C PRO A 570 34.83 2.78 32.18
N LYS A 571 35.76 3.44 32.87
CA LYS A 571 35.73 4.91 33.05
C LYS A 571 35.67 5.68 31.74
N LYS A 572 36.29 5.14 30.69
CA LYS A 572 36.28 5.73 29.34
C LYS A 572 34.91 5.64 28.65
N LEU A 573 34.07 4.69 29.07
CA LEU A 573 32.70 4.60 28.57
C LEU A 573 31.83 5.73 29.13
N LEU A 574 32.09 6.14 30.37
CA LEU A 574 31.41 7.22 31.07
C LEU A 574 32.30 8.47 31.10
N ASP A 575 32.55 9.08 29.95
CA ASP A 575 33.30 10.34 29.85
C ASP A 575 32.35 11.49 29.46
N PRO A 576 32.05 12.45 30.36
CA PRO A 576 32.65 12.65 31.69
C PRO A 576 32.15 11.66 32.76
N PRO A 577 32.96 11.36 33.79
CA PRO A 577 32.62 10.38 34.84
C PRO A 577 31.43 10.83 35.69
N VAL A 578 30.58 9.87 36.05
CA VAL A 578 29.38 10.08 36.89
C VAL A 578 29.51 9.41 38.26
N PRO A 579 28.83 9.94 39.30
CA PRO A 579 29.01 9.51 40.70
C PRO A 579 28.27 8.21 41.03
N GLY A 580 28.65 7.10 40.39
CA GLY A 580 28.20 5.73 40.71
C GLY A 580 26.71 5.44 40.51
N LYS A 581 25.92 6.44 40.08
CA LYS A 581 24.50 6.30 39.76
C LYS A 581 24.07 7.29 38.70
N VAL A 582 22.99 6.95 38.00
CA VAL A 582 22.34 7.75 36.97
C VAL A 582 20.82 7.64 37.09
N PHE A 583 20.11 8.60 36.51
CA PHE A 583 18.65 8.62 36.47
C PHE A 583 18.17 8.49 35.03
N LEU A 584 17.38 7.47 34.73
CA LEU A 584 16.88 7.22 33.38
C LEU A 584 15.38 6.97 33.37
N VAL A 585 14.77 7.23 32.22
CA VAL A 585 13.41 6.79 31.93
C VAL A 585 13.38 5.27 31.82
N GLU A 586 12.66 4.64 32.73
CA GLU A 586 12.28 3.23 32.65
C GLU A 586 10.85 3.13 32.11
N ALA A 587 10.58 2.08 31.34
CA ALA A 587 9.26 1.78 30.80
C ALA A 587 9.13 0.30 30.43
N HIS A 588 9.23 -0.59 31.43
CA HIS A 588 9.24 -2.02 31.15
C HIS A 588 8.54 -2.88 32.20
N LYS A 589 8.04 -4.03 31.73
CA LYS A 589 7.44 -5.11 32.55
C LYS A 589 8.21 -6.42 32.47
N ASN A 590 9.12 -6.53 31.50
CA ASN A 590 9.98 -7.68 31.26
C ASN A 590 11.42 -7.28 31.59
N TRP A 591 12.26 -8.27 31.87
CA TRP A 591 13.65 -8.04 32.27
C TRP A 591 14.54 -9.19 31.82
N VAL A 592 15.84 -8.95 31.85
CA VAL A 592 16.84 -10.02 31.82
C VAL A 592 17.00 -10.51 33.27
N LYS A 593 16.57 -11.74 33.52
CA LYS A 593 16.67 -12.39 34.83
C LYS A 593 18.07 -12.94 35.08
N GLU A 594 18.69 -13.52 34.05
CA GLU A 594 20.05 -14.06 34.09
C GLU A 594 20.84 -13.49 32.92
N ALA A 595 21.97 -12.84 33.22
CA ALA A 595 22.82 -12.25 32.20
C ALA A 595 23.48 -13.35 31.35
N PRO A 596 23.74 -13.10 30.06
CA PRO A 596 24.56 -13.99 29.26
C PRO A 596 25.96 -14.19 29.85
N GLU A 597 26.64 -15.28 29.49
CA GLU A 597 28.04 -15.46 29.86
C GLU A 597 28.95 -14.40 29.18
N ASN A 598 30.10 -14.11 29.80
CA ASN A 598 31.15 -13.23 29.25
C ASN A 598 30.69 -11.79 28.96
N VAL A 599 29.75 -11.26 29.75
CA VAL A 599 29.39 -9.84 29.78
C VAL A 599 29.60 -9.26 31.17
N LEU A 600 29.82 -7.95 31.23
CA LEU A 600 29.76 -7.18 32.46
C LEU A 600 28.35 -6.63 32.64
N VAL A 601 27.74 -6.83 33.80
CA VAL A 601 26.49 -6.14 34.17
C VAL A 601 26.85 -4.74 34.67
N ILE A 602 26.38 -3.70 33.98
CA ILE A 602 26.85 -2.33 34.21
C ILE A 602 25.95 -1.49 35.14
N GLY A 603 24.81 -2.04 35.56
CA GLY A 603 23.96 -1.37 36.53
C GLY A 603 22.83 -2.22 37.07
N SER A 604 22.21 -1.73 38.14
CA SER A 604 21.06 -2.33 38.81
C SER A 604 20.15 -1.26 39.43
N SER A 605 18.88 -1.59 39.62
CA SER A 605 17.94 -0.84 40.43
C SER A 605 17.35 -1.76 41.50
N ASP A 606 16.52 -1.20 42.39
CA ASP A 606 15.85 -1.99 43.42
C ASP A 606 14.85 -3.01 42.83
N LYS A 607 14.34 -2.75 41.62
CA LYS A 607 13.44 -3.67 40.92
C LYS A 607 14.15 -4.55 39.90
N THR A 608 15.20 -4.08 39.24
CA THR A 608 15.83 -4.78 38.11
C THR A 608 17.32 -4.91 38.31
N HIS A 609 17.81 -6.14 38.49
CA HIS A 609 19.22 -6.38 38.83
C HIS A 609 20.18 -6.28 37.64
N ILE A 610 19.66 -6.39 36.42
CA ILE A 610 20.44 -6.28 35.18
C ILE A 610 19.87 -5.10 34.40
N GLN A 611 20.37 -3.90 34.69
CA GLN A 611 19.95 -2.67 34.00
C GLN A 611 20.74 -2.41 32.70
N GLY A 612 21.77 -3.21 32.44
CA GLY A 612 22.52 -3.15 31.20
C GLY A 612 23.63 -4.18 31.18
N VAL A 613 24.09 -4.51 29.98
CA VAL A 613 25.25 -5.38 29.79
C VAL A 613 26.25 -4.74 28.84
N TYR A 614 27.53 -4.98 29.12
CA TYR A 614 28.65 -4.51 28.34
C TYR A 614 29.60 -5.66 28.01
N ARG A 615 30.03 -5.73 26.76
CA ARG A 615 31.13 -6.59 26.32
C ARG A 615 32.00 -5.77 25.37
N LYS A 616 33.26 -5.61 25.76
CA LYS A 616 34.24 -4.82 25.01
C LYS A 616 34.22 -5.14 23.51
N GLY A 617 34.08 -4.11 22.69
CA GLY A 617 34.08 -4.15 21.24
C GLY A 617 32.86 -4.83 20.61
N ARG A 618 31.87 -5.27 21.40
CA ARG A 618 30.77 -6.12 20.89
C ARG A 618 29.39 -5.63 21.31
N PHE A 619 29.12 -5.44 22.60
CA PHE A 619 27.78 -5.15 23.11
C PHE A 619 27.79 -4.00 24.12
N LEU A 620 26.84 -3.09 23.99
CA LEU A 620 26.44 -2.16 25.05
C LEU A 620 24.93 -1.95 25.00
N THR A 621 24.22 -2.53 25.96
CA THR A 621 22.76 -2.48 25.98
C THR A 621 22.26 -2.03 27.35
N LEU A 622 21.10 -1.39 27.36
CA LEU A 622 20.48 -0.79 28.55
C LEU A 622 19.02 -1.22 28.63
N GLN A 623 18.55 -1.53 29.82
CA GLN A 623 17.16 -1.88 30.06
C GLN A 623 16.27 -0.61 30.03
N GLY A 624 16.79 0.52 30.51
CA GLY A 624 16.14 1.83 30.39
C GLY A 624 16.26 2.48 29.02
N HIS A 625 15.64 3.65 28.89
CA HIS A 625 15.49 4.40 27.64
C HIS A 625 16.24 5.75 27.67
N PRO A 626 17.57 5.77 27.44
CA PRO A 626 18.30 7.03 27.25
C PRO A 626 17.83 7.81 26.02
N GLU A 627 17.14 7.16 25.08
CA GLU A 627 16.53 7.82 23.91
C GLU A 627 15.26 8.61 24.24
N PHE A 628 14.66 8.40 25.41
CA PHE A 628 13.42 9.07 25.81
C PHE A 628 13.68 10.33 26.64
N PRO A 629 13.33 11.52 26.12
CA PRO A 629 13.29 12.71 26.95
C PRO A 629 12.13 12.65 27.93
N LYS A 630 12.17 13.52 28.94
CA LYS A 630 11.11 13.67 29.95
C LYS A 630 9.70 13.72 29.37
N ALA A 631 9.51 14.45 28.26
CA ALA A 631 8.22 14.57 27.60
C ALA A 631 7.66 13.21 27.13
N ILE A 632 8.50 12.32 26.60
CA ILE A 632 8.09 10.97 26.21
C ILE A 632 7.75 10.15 27.45
N SER A 633 8.53 10.28 28.54
CA SER A 633 8.21 9.62 29.81
C SER A 633 6.86 10.05 30.37
N GLU A 634 6.52 11.34 30.32
CA GLU A 634 5.22 11.87 30.72
C GLU A 634 4.08 11.28 29.87
N THR A 635 4.27 11.17 28.55
CA THR A 635 3.31 10.51 27.65
C THR A 635 3.08 9.05 28.05
N ILE A 636 4.16 8.31 28.33
CA ILE A 636 4.08 6.90 28.75
C ILE A 636 3.34 6.78 30.09
N VAL A 637 3.64 7.64 31.07
CA VAL A 637 2.98 7.62 32.38
C VAL A 637 1.49 7.92 32.25
N GLU A 638 1.10 8.88 31.40
CA GLU A 638 -0.30 9.26 31.19
C GLU A 638 -1.11 8.20 30.44
N HIS A 639 -0.53 7.54 29.44
CA HIS A 639 -1.29 6.62 28.56
C HIS A 639 -1.19 5.15 28.96
N TRP A 640 -0.07 4.73 29.56
CA TRP A 640 0.13 3.35 30.00
C TRP A 640 -0.07 3.21 31.51
N ILE A 641 0.73 3.93 32.31
CA ILE A 641 0.76 3.71 33.76
C ILE A 641 -0.56 4.11 34.43
N LYS A 642 -1.14 5.25 34.05
CA LYS A 642 -2.44 5.71 34.56
C LYS A 642 -3.57 4.71 34.32
N LYS A 643 -3.51 3.98 33.21
CA LYS A 643 -4.55 3.05 32.77
C LYS A 643 -4.40 1.68 33.42
N ASP A 644 -3.17 1.19 33.51
CA ASP A 644 -2.89 -0.21 33.79
C ASP A 644 -2.26 -0.46 35.18
N CYS A 645 -1.96 0.60 35.96
CA CYS A 645 -1.34 0.50 37.29
C CYS A 645 -2.16 1.19 38.39
N SER A 646 -1.78 0.98 39.66
CA SER A 646 -2.45 1.64 40.79
C SER A 646 -2.22 3.16 40.79
N LYS A 647 -3.16 3.90 41.38
CA LYS A 647 -3.07 5.35 41.47
C LYS A 647 -1.82 5.80 42.23
N GLU A 648 -1.44 5.09 43.29
CA GLU A 648 -0.24 5.40 44.07
C GLU A 648 1.03 5.27 43.23
N PHE A 649 1.11 4.24 42.38
CA PHE A 649 2.25 4.04 41.48
C PHE A 649 2.29 5.09 40.37
N TYR A 650 1.13 5.45 39.81
CA TYR A 650 1.01 6.55 38.86
C TYR A 650 1.48 7.89 39.48
N ASP A 651 0.97 8.24 40.65
CA ASP A 651 1.33 9.48 41.35
C ASP A 651 2.84 9.53 41.70
N ASP A 652 3.44 8.39 42.05
CA ASP A 652 4.89 8.25 42.24
C ASP A 652 5.68 8.50 40.95
N CYS A 653 5.26 7.91 39.82
CA CYS A 653 5.89 8.13 38.52
C CYS A 653 5.84 9.61 38.11
N VAL A 654 4.67 10.25 38.26
CA VAL A 654 4.49 11.69 38.00
C VAL A 654 5.42 12.52 38.89
N LYS A 655 5.51 12.19 40.18
CA LYS A 655 6.41 12.87 41.13
C LYS A 655 7.88 12.70 40.73
N ARG A 656 8.33 11.49 40.37
CA ARG A 656 9.72 11.22 39.95
C ARG A 656 10.07 11.93 38.65
N ASN A 657 9.20 11.91 37.64
CA ASN A 657 9.42 12.62 36.38
C ASN A 657 9.63 14.14 36.59
N LYS A 658 8.89 14.71 37.55
CA LYS A 658 8.99 16.12 37.92
C LYS A 658 10.27 16.43 38.71
N LEU A 659 10.63 15.60 39.69
CA LEU A 659 11.66 15.94 40.69
C LEU A 659 13.06 15.42 40.35
N LEU A 660 13.19 14.29 39.66
CA LEU A 660 14.48 13.66 39.37
C LEU A 660 15.06 14.16 38.04
N PRO A 661 16.40 14.21 37.87
CA PRO A 661 17.02 14.52 36.60
C PRO A 661 16.83 13.38 35.58
N ASN A 662 17.05 13.64 34.29
CA ASN A 662 17.13 12.60 33.26
C ASN A 662 18.53 12.65 32.63
N ASP A 663 19.37 11.66 32.93
CA ASP A 663 20.77 11.60 32.51
C ASP A 663 20.92 11.01 31.08
N GLU A 664 19.95 11.28 30.21
CA GLU A 664 19.87 10.80 28.81
C GLU A 664 21.16 11.06 28.02
N TYR A 665 21.79 12.22 28.26
CA TYR A 665 22.99 12.62 27.54
C TYR A 665 24.24 11.84 27.97
N VAL A 666 24.33 11.44 29.25
CA VAL A 666 25.48 10.69 29.77
C VAL A 666 25.53 9.34 29.07
N LEU A 667 24.41 8.60 29.09
CA LEU A 667 24.35 7.29 28.48
C LEU A 667 24.22 7.34 26.96
N GLY A 668 23.62 8.38 26.40
CA GLY A 668 23.65 8.63 24.97
C GLY A 668 25.07 8.86 24.44
N SER A 669 25.87 9.67 25.14
CA SER A 669 27.28 9.86 24.82
C SER A 669 28.07 8.56 24.99
N ALA A 670 27.80 7.79 26.06
CA ALA A 670 28.44 6.49 26.29
C ALA A 670 28.17 5.51 25.13
N MET A 671 26.93 5.44 24.66
CA MET A 671 26.54 4.60 23.51
C MET A 671 27.24 5.04 22.22
N VAL A 672 27.28 6.33 21.92
CA VAL A 672 27.99 6.84 20.74
C VAL A 672 29.49 6.59 20.83
N ASN A 673 30.11 6.85 21.98
CA ASN A 673 31.53 6.59 22.21
C ASN A 673 31.87 5.10 22.02
N PHE A 674 31.04 4.20 22.56
CA PHE A 674 31.18 2.77 22.33
C PHE A 674 31.11 2.41 20.84
N LEU A 675 30.18 3.01 20.08
CA LEU A 675 30.06 2.75 18.65
C LEU A 675 31.24 3.26 17.82
N LEU A 676 31.92 4.32 18.28
CA LEU A 676 32.98 5.00 17.53
C LEU A 676 34.41 4.60 17.94
N ASP A 677 34.60 4.10 19.15
CA ASP A 677 35.93 3.80 19.70
C ASP A 677 36.15 2.29 19.82
N ASP A 678 37.01 1.70 18.98
CA ASP A 678 37.32 0.26 18.99
C ASP A 678 38.07 -0.22 20.24
N THR A 679 38.55 0.71 21.09
CA THR A 679 39.11 0.36 22.39
C THR A 679 38.05 0.14 23.48
N LEU A 680 36.79 0.53 23.19
CA LEU A 680 35.57 0.23 23.96
C LEU A 680 34.78 -0.87 23.25
#